data_AF-A0A0F2DWD5-F1
#
_entry.id   AF-A0A0F2DWD5-F1
#
_cell.length_a   1.000
_cell.length_b   1.000
_cell.length_c   1.000
_cell.angle_alpha   90.00
_cell.angle_beta   90.00
_cell.angle_gamma   90.00
#
_symmetry.space_group_name_H-M   'P 1'
#
loop_
_entity.id
_entity.type
_entity.pdbx_description
1 polymer ?
#
loop_
_entity_poly.entity_id
_entity_poly.type
_entity_poly.pdbx_seq_one_letter_code
_entity_poly.pdbx_strand_id
1 'polypeptide(L)'
;MKLKLCIIGFFFCLIAAIGLVTISDTETPIPLPIDGAFSIQGKSNLSNNEIYEMLRDLSKTEKVTIYKPIVQSSGQLKYVNVDDVNNEQLKSVPIIGMYYTLGEMDVDSLKPLTMTGLQTVYMAYPWYIGGILQFTGTLRILLMGSIYLTLLVVLFVVRTRQIKEGVIRRSLGLPVYDLRREYVISLIFELIMMSLLMISYSSFLGNGFFTYSSKLFFSLLLTNFILFQIIDLITFVLFWLTIQIEKPIEIIKNKAKNKLIFVVWLAIISIIIVVSGIFLQETKSSQSSINIQIQNLVPWDTVKNWRRIEFLGIENNFAKNGEVSDSDGQYLQIAASLKNLDYLYIERSSAYVPDLMKTSHVLEDFSKQLENDGITNPEINKDLIYINQTGANLQNKVNGTNYHLLDNKIATIYIPEKWKENQKSIENTVVAEQFIGTHYTTEELAVQIIPDGDKIFYFNEDADIDHKNKDILPMESVADSKDNIVVVLDTDKMIENNKFSLASNILYKSLFSPEAVKKINEMTIPLNFSMNPVDVYQIVKLKIQSLEHQILLSQILQKIIYSIVFILIYQYVQLYIALKQNEYVKKIILGLSKTYIAISSLKYFMMTITMVILFTFLMTGQIELLYIGLASILVLMLSITMSFRKLSESYTKILKGDET
;
A
#
# COMPACT_ATOMS: atom_id res chain seq x y z
N MET A 1 -38.09 4.53 4.04
CA MET A 1 -37.62 3.12 4.03
C MET A 1 -36.95 2.70 2.71
N LYS A 2 -37.64 2.63 1.55
CA LYS A 2 -37.02 2.16 0.27
C LYS A 2 -35.74 2.90 -0.14
N LEU A 3 -35.76 4.24 -0.12
CA LEU A 3 -34.59 5.07 -0.44
C LEU A 3 -33.40 4.83 0.52
N LYS A 4 -33.66 4.62 1.83
CA LYS A 4 -32.62 4.31 2.83
C LYS A 4 -31.92 3.00 2.48
N LEU A 5 -32.70 1.94 2.21
CA LEU A 5 -32.16 0.62 1.87
C LEU A 5 -31.36 0.65 0.56
N CYS A 6 -31.82 1.39 -0.46
CA CYS A 6 -31.04 1.56 -1.70
C CYS A 6 -29.70 2.25 -1.45
N ILE A 7 -29.66 3.28 -0.60
CA ILE A 7 -28.43 4.00 -0.26
C ILE A 7 -27.47 3.07 0.50
N ILE A 8 -27.97 2.33 1.49
CA ILE A 8 -27.17 1.37 2.26
C ILE A 8 -26.59 0.31 1.33
N GLY A 9 -27.41 -0.29 0.46
CA GLY A 9 -26.95 -1.28 -0.50
C GLY A 9 -25.87 -0.72 -1.44
N PHE A 10 -26.06 0.50 -1.96
CA PHE A 10 -25.08 1.15 -2.83
C PHE A 10 -23.73 1.36 -2.14
N PHE A 11 -23.70 1.97 -0.95
CA PHE A 11 -22.46 2.24 -0.23
C PHE A 11 -21.79 0.95 0.25
N PHE A 12 -22.57 -0.05 0.68
CA PHE A 12 -22.02 -1.33 1.14
C PHE A 12 -21.32 -2.06 0.00
N CYS A 13 -21.94 -2.11 -1.19
CA CYS A 13 -21.31 -2.67 -2.39
C CYS A 13 -20.10 -1.86 -2.85
N LEU A 14 -20.15 -0.53 -2.79
CA LEU A 14 -19.04 0.33 -3.19
C LEU A 14 -17.80 0.08 -2.31
N ILE A 15 -17.96 0.04 -0.99
CA ILE A 15 -16.86 -0.19 -0.06
C ILE A 15 -16.32 -1.63 -0.21
N ALA A 16 -17.20 -2.62 -0.39
CA ALA A 16 -16.78 -3.99 -0.67
C ALA A 16 -15.96 -4.12 -1.96
N ALA A 17 -16.34 -3.40 -3.02
CA ALA A 17 -15.60 -3.38 -4.28
C ALA A 17 -14.21 -2.74 -4.13
N ILE A 18 -14.10 -1.62 -3.40
CA ILE A 18 -12.82 -0.97 -3.09
C ILE A 18 -11.93 -1.91 -2.26
N GLY A 19 -12.53 -2.58 -1.27
CA GLY A 19 -11.85 -3.58 -0.46
C GLY A 19 -11.33 -4.77 -1.27
N LEU A 20 -12.09 -5.22 -2.26
CA LEU A 20 -11.68 -6.30 -3.16
C LEU A 20 -10.45 -5.92 -4.00
N VAL A 21 -10.41 -4.70 -4.53
CA VAL A 21 -9.22 -4.17 -5.23
C VAL A 21 -8.02 -4.14 -4.28
N THR A 22 -8.24 -3.75 -3.03
CA THR A 22 -7.18 -3.72 -2.00
C THR A 22 -6.58 -5.11 -1.74
N ILE A 23 -7.41 -6.17 -1.74
CA ILE A 23 -6.95 -7.56 -1.57
C ILE A 23 -6.15 -8.02 -2.80
N SER A 24 -6.54 -7.63 -4.02
CA SER A 24 -5.76 -7.99 -5.22
C SER A 24 -4.44 -7.23 -5.33
N ASP A 25 -4.35 -6.05 -4.72
CA ASP A 25 -3.18 -5.17 -4.74
C ASP A 25 -2.11 -5.55 -3.68
N THR A 26 -2.32 -6.57 -2.85
CA THR A 26 -1.33 -6.94 -1.82
C THR A 26 -0.03 -7.44 -2.44
N GLU A 27 1.08 -6.84 -2.01
CA GLU A 27 2.41 -6.88 -2.64
C GLU A 27 3.10 -8.26 -2.64
N THR A 28 2.57 -9.24 -1.90
CA THR A 28 3.09 -10.60 -1.92
C THR A 28 2.29 -11.43 -2.92
N PRO A 29 2.89 -11.91 -4.03
CA PRO A 29 2.27 -12.94 -4.85
C PRO A 29 2.23 -14.23 -4.01
N ILE A 30 1.21 -14.36 -3.17
CA ILE A 30 0.95 -15.56 -2.40
C ILE A 30 0.67 -16.67 -3.44
N PRO A 31 1.51 -17.71 -3.51
CA PRO A 31 1.37 -18.71 -4.54
C PRO A 31 0.16 -19.59 -4.25
N LEU A 32 -0.99 -19.23 -4.82
CA LEU A 32 -2.24 -20.02 -5.01
C LEU A 32 -2.80 -20.68 -3.73
N PRO A 33 -4.13 -20.64 -3.52
CA PRO A 33 -4.73 -20.48 -2.19
C PRO A 33 -4.01 -21.26 -1.07
N ILE A 34 -3.09 -20.62 -0.36
CA ILE A 34 -2.39 -21.20 0.79
C ILE A 34 -2.87 -20.50 2.06
N ASP A 35 -3.10 -21.27 3.11
CA ASP A 35 -3.54 -20.81 4.42
C ASP A 35 -2.37 -20.65 5.41
N GLY A 36 -1.21 -21.23 5.10
CA GLY A 36 0.00 -21.10 5.90
C GLY A 36 1.27 -21.50 5.15
N ALA A 37 2.40 -21.32 5.82
CA ALA A 37 3.70 -21.77 5.36
C ALA A 37 4.55 -22.26 6.55
N PHE A 38 5.46 -23.20 6.29
CA PHE A 38 6.51 -23.55 7.24
C PHE A 38 7.86 -23.68 6.57
N SER A 39 8.93 -23.38 7.30
CA SER A 39 10.30 -23.60 6.85
C SER A 39 10.88 -24.84 7.51
N ILE A 40 11.62 -25.66 6.76
CA ILE A 40 12.49 -26.71 7.29
C ILE A 40 13.94 -26.27 7.12
N GLN A 41 14.71 -26.32 8.21
CA GLN A 41 16.15 -26.03 8.25
C GLN A 41 16.91 -27.09 9.06
N GLY A 42 18.24 -27.07 8.96
CA GLY A 42 19.13 -27.98 9.69
C GLY A 42 19.36 -29.32 8.99
N LYS A 43 20.11 -30.19 9.67
CA LYS A 43 20.51 -31.52 9.17
C LYS A 43 19.73 -32.61 9.89
N SER A 44 19.07 -33.47 9.11
CA SER A 44 18.35 -34.61 9.68
C SER A 44 19.25 -35.82 9.89
N ASN A 45 18.86 -36.65 10.86
CA ASN A 45 19.41 -37.99 11.07
C ASN A 45 18.77 -39.04 10.13
N LEU A 46 17.71 -38.69 9.39
CA LEU A 46 17.00 -39.55 8.46
C LEU A 46 17.32 -39.20 7.00
N SER A 47 17.02 -40.13 6.09
CA SER A 47 17.14 -39.91 4.65
C SER A 47 16.03 -38.99 4.12
N ASN A 48 16.27 -38.32 2.99
CA ASN A 48 15.28 -37.44 2.35
C ASN A 48 13.94 -38.14 2.09
N ASN A 49 13.98 -39.43 1.74
CA ASN A 49 12.77 -40.21 1.45
C ASN A 49 11.90 -40.38 2.70
N GLU A 50 12.50 -40.73 3.83
CA GLU A 50 11.78 -40.93 5.09
C GLU A 50 11.12 -39.63 5.56
N ILE A 51 11.74 -38.49 5.32
CA ILE A 51 11.16 -37.19 5.67
C ILE A 51 10.01 -36.80 4.73
N TYR A 52 10.13 -37.06 3.42
CA TYR A 52 9.00 -36.83 2.51
C TYR A 52 7.82 -37.76 2.82
N GLU A 53 8.07 -39.00 3.26
CA GLU A 53 7.01 -39.89 3.76
C GLU A 53 6.35 -39.32 5.02
N MET A 54 7.14 -38.84 5.99
CA MET A 54 6.61 -38.18 7.19
C MET A 54 5.76 -36.94 6.85
N LEU A 55 6.19 -36.13 5.88
CA LEU A 55 5.41 -34.99 5.39
C LEU A 55 4.10 -35.42 4.72
N ARG A 56 4.09 -36.56 4.02
CA ARG A 56 2.89 -37.11 3.39
C ARG A 56 1.90 -37.64 4.43
N ASP A 57 2.40 -38.31 5.46
CA ASP A 57 1.56 -38.79 6.56
C ASP A 57 1.01 -37.63 7.41
N LEU A 58 1.79 -36.57 7.56
CA LEU A 58 1.33 -35.30 8.15
C LEU A 58 0.20 -34.68 7.31
N SER A 59 0.38 -34.60 5.99
CA SER A 59 -0.64 -34.10 5.03
C SER A 59 -1.99 -34.80 5.22
N LYS A 60 -1.96 -36.14 5.33
CA LYS A 60 -3.15 -36.97 5.54
C LYS A 60 -3.77 -36.83 6.94
N THR A 61 -2.94 -36.78 7.98
CA THR A 61 -3.38 -36.67 9.38
C THR A 61 -4.10 -35.35 9.62
N GLU A 62 -3.51 -34.25 9.15
CA GLU A 62 -4.03 -32.89 9.30
C GLU A 62 -5.08 -32.53 8.24
N LYS A 63 -5.27 -33.37 7.22
CA LYS A 63 -6.16 -33.13 6.07
C LYS A 63 -5.85 -31.80 5.36
N VAL A 64 -4.57 -31.48 5.27
CA VAL A 64 -4.05 -30.32 4.55
C VAL A 64 -3.41 -30.77 3.24
N THR A 65 -3.14 -29.85 2.32
CA THR A 65 -2.31 -30.13 1.14
C THR A 65 -1.00 -29.38 1.26
N ILE A 66 0.12 -30.09 1.19
CA ILE A 66 1.46 -29.52 1.34
C ILE A 66 2.11 -29.37 -0.04
N TYR A 67 2.54 -28.17 -0.37
CA TYR A 67 3.25 -27.83 -1.59
C TYR A 67 4.71 -27.50 -1.32
N LYS A 68 5.60 -28.08 -2.12
CA LYS A 68 7.02 -27.73 -2.15
C LYS A 68 7.35 -26.90 -3.39
N PRO A 69 7.93 -25.70 -3.24
CA PRO A 69 8.49 -24.96 -4.36
C PRO A 69 9.75 -25.66 -4.90
N ILE A 70 9.83 -25.82 -6.22
CA ILE A 70 10.99 -26.39 -6.92
C ILE A 70 11.31 -25.49 -8.11
N VAL A 71 12.59 -25.17 -8.30
CA VAL A 71 13.04 -24.35 -9.44
C VAL A 71 13.26 -25.26 -10.65
N GLN A 72 12.54 -24.97 -11.74
CA GLN A 72 12.67 -25.68 -13.01
C GLN A 72 13.96 -25.30 -13.74
N SER A 73 14.32 -26.08 -14.77
CA SER A 73 15.45 -25.78 -15.68
C SER A 73 15.33 -24.43 -16.40
N SER A 74 14.13 -23.86 -16.48
CA SER A 74 13.84 -22.52 -17.00
C SER A 74 14.08 -21.38 -15.99
N GLY A 75 14.45 -21.68 -14.74
CA GLY A 75 14.57 -20.70 -13.66
C GLY A 75 13.23 -20.29 -13.03
N GLN A 76 12.11 -20.89 -13.44
CA GLN A 76 10.78 -20.63 -12.88
C GLN A 76 10.44 -21.55 -11.71
N LEU A 77 9.69 -21.03 -10.74
CA LEU A 77 9.17 -21.78 -9.61
C LEU A 77 7.96 -22.66 -10.02
N LYS A 78 8.01 -23.93 -9.62
CA LYS A 78 6.91 -24.88 -9.69
C LYS A 78 6.53 -25.33 -8.29
N TYR A 79 5.25 -25.24 -7.95
CA TYR A 79 4.73 -25.78 -6.69
C TYR A 79 4.27 -27.21 -6.91
N VAL A 80 4.89 -28.13 -6.19
CA VAL A 80 4.73 -29.56 -6.37
C VAL A 80 4.03 -30.12 -5.13
N ASN A 81 2.86 -30.73 -5.32
CA ASN A 81 2.09 -31.34 -4.24
C ASN A 81 2.82 -32.58 -3.72
N VAL A 82 3.12 -32.62 -2.43
CA VAL A 82 3.80 -33.75 -1.77
C VAL A 82 2.97 -35.05 -1.89
N ASP A 83 1.64 -34.95 -2.02
CA ASP A 83 0.75 -36.11 -2.10
C ASP A 83 0.62 -36.73 -3.51
N ASP A 84 0.77 -35.94 -4.59
CA ASP A 84 0.41 -36.35 -5.97
C ASP A 84 1.59 -36.88 -6.81
N VAL A 85 2.84 -36.73 -6.36
CA VAL A 85 3.99 -36.80 -7.27
C VAL A 85 4.64 -38.19 -7.30
N ASN A 86 4.97 -38.66 -8.51
CA ASN A 86 5.87 -39.79 -8.74
C ASN A 86 7.20 -39.51 -8.03
N ASN A 87 7.54 -40.35 -7.05
CA ASN A 87 8.65 -40.22 -6.09
C ASN A 87 10.02 -39.76 -6.64
N GLU A 88 10.27 -39.82 -7.95
CA GLU A 88 11.55 -39.47 -8.58
C GLU A 88 11.88 -37.97 -8.59
N GLN A 89 10.90 -37.07 -8.75
CA GLN A 89 11.17 -35.62 -8.79
C GLN A 89 11.47 -35.01 -7.42
N LEU A 90 10.93 -35.58 -6.33
CA LEU A 90 11.18 -35.10 -4.96
C LEU A 90 12.44 -35.72 -4.36
N LYS A 91 12.82 -36.93 -4.78
CA LYS A 91 14.04 -37.65 -4.35
C LYS A 91 15.33 -36.87 -4.55
N SER A 92 15.41 -36.10 -5.64
CA SER A 92 16.60 -35.33 -6.00
C SER A 92 16.63 -33.91 -5.44
N VAL A 93 15.59 -33.49 -4.69
CA VAL A 93 15.49 -32.11 -4.18
C VAL A 93 15.81 -32.06 -2.68
N PRO A 94 16.66 -31.11 -2.23
CA PRO A 94 16.99 -30.93 -0.81
C PRO A 94 15.73 -30.75 0.05
N ILE A 95 15.68 -31.35 1.24
CA ILE A 95 14.53 -31.26 2.15
C ILE A 95 14.36 -29.84 2.68
N ILE A 96 15.48 -29.17 2.95
CA ILE A 96 15.53 -27.80 3.44
C ILE A 96 14.72 -26.89 2.52
N GLY A 97 14.06 -25.88 3.09
CA GLY A 97 13.34 -24.86 2.34
C GLY A 97 11.95 -24.55 2.89
N MET A 98 11.23 -23.70 2.17
CA MET A 98 9.84 -23.35 2.46
C MET A 98 8.88 -24.42 1.95
N TYR A 99 7.82 -24.64 2.71
CA TYR A 99 6.68 -25.47 2.37
C TYR A 99 5.41 -24.66 2.58
N TYR A 100 4.44 -24.80 1.69
CA TYR A 100 3.19 -24.06 1.73
C TYR A 100 2.03 -25.00 1.97
N THR A 101 1.07 -24.60 2.80
CA THR A 101 -0.06 -25.44 3.18
C THR A 101 -1.39 -24.83 2.72
N LEU A 102 -2.23 -25.64 2.09
CA LEU A 102 -3.65 -25.34 1.93
C LEU A 102 -4.39 -26.06 3.06
N GLY A 103 -5.02 -25.29 3.95
CA GLY A 103 -5.49 -25.73 5.26
C GLY A 103 -4.57 -25.30 6.41
N GLU A 104 -5.18 -25.17 7.59
CA GLU A 104 -4.50 -24.79 8.84
C GLU A 104 -3.99 -26.05 9.54
N MET A 105 -2.73 -26.01 9.95
CA MET A 105 -2.05 -27.07 10.70
C MET A 105 -1.79 -26.59 12.13
N ASP A 106 -1.83 -27.49 13.11
CA ASP A 106 -1.39 -27.15 14.47
C ASP A 106 0.14 -26.98 14.51
N VAL A 107 0.62 -26.02 15.30
CA VAL A 107 2.05 -25.74 15.45
C VAL A 107 2.78 -26.97 15.98
N ASP A 108 2.09 -27.77 16.79
CA ASP A 108 2.61 -29.01 17.36
C ASP A 108 2.71 -30.16 16.35
N SER A 109 2.03 -30.10 15.21
CA SER A 109 2.03 -31.17 14.20
C SER A 109 3.39 -31.32 13.51
N LEU A 110 4.27 -30.32 13.60
CA LEU A 110 5.65 -30.39 13.10
C LEU A 110 6.67 -30.93 14.12
N LYS A 111 6.26 -31.22 15.36
CA LYS A 111 7.15 -31.80 16.39
C LYS A 111 7.85 -33.10 15.94
N PRO A 112 7.19 -34.05 15.23
CA PRO A 112 7.87 -35.24 14.74
C PRO A 112 9.08 -34.92 13.85
N LEU A 113 9.00 -33.88 13.01
CA LEU A 113 10.12 -33.43 12.18
C LEU A 113 11.24 -32.87 13.05
N THR A 114 10.93 -32.10 14.09
CA THR A 114 11.95 -31.56 15.01
C THR A 114 12.71 -32.64 15.77
N MET A 115 12.04 -33.76 16.09
CA MET A 115 12.68 -34.92 16.74
C MET A 115 13.71 -35.62 15.86
N THR A 116 13.73 -35.37 14.54
CA THR A 116 14.74 -35.91 13.60
C THR A 116 16.02 -35.08 13.53
N GLY A 117 16.09 -33.96 14.27
CA GLY A 117 17.20 -33.00 14.24
C GLY A 117 16.96 -31.77 13.35
N LEU A 118 15.79 -31.69 12.70
CA LEU A 118 15.40 -30.54 11.88
C LEU A 118 14.87 -29.38 12.74
N GLN A 119 15.03 -28.16 12.27
CA GLN A 119 14.36 -26.98 12.81
C GLN A 119 13.16 -26.67 11.92
N THR A 120 11.98 -26.53 12.53
CA THR A 120 10.75 -26.19 11.81
C THR A 120 10.08 -24.97 12.43
N VAL A 121 9.60 -24.08 11.58
CA VAL A 121 8.84 -22.89 11.98
C VAL A 121 7.61 -22.82 11.11
N TYR A 122 6.41 -22.86 11.70
CA TYR A 122 5.14 -22.72 11.00
C TYR A 122 4.48 -21.39 11.34
N MET A 123 3.90 -20.77 10.32
CA MET A 123 3.10 -19.56 10.45
C MET A 123 1.86 -19.67 9.56
N ALA A 124 0.68 -19.61 10.16
CA ALA A 124 -0.56 -19.42 9.43
C ALA A 124 -0.67 -17.96 8.97
N TYR A 125 -1.18 -17.73 7.76
CA TYR A 125 -1.36 -16.37 7.26
C TYR A 125 -2.49 -15.65 8.03
N PRO A 126 -2.26 -14.40 8.48
CA PRO A 126 -3.19 -13.71 9.37
C PRO A 126 -4.40 -13.16 8.60
N TRP A 127 -5.42 -13.97 8.35
CA TRP A 127 -6.61 -13.58 7.57
C TRP A 127 -7.38 -12.38 8.16
N TYR A 128 -7.21 -12.08 9.45
CA TYR A 128 -7.86 -10.95 10.11
C TYR A 128 -7.32 -9.59 9.66
N ILE A 129 -6.18 -9.54 8.95
CA ILE A 129 -5.65 -8.28 8.41
C ILE A 129 -6.54 -7.71 7.29
N GLY A 130 -7.41 -8.53 6.68
CA GLY A 130 -8.29 -8.12 5.57
C GLY A 130 -9.07 -6.84 5.86
N GLY A 131 -9.59 -6.71 7.07
CA GLY A 131 -10.31 -5.51 7.52
C GLY A 131 -9.44 -4.26 7.70
N ILE A 132 -8.14 -4.41 7.99
CA ILE A 132 -7.19 -3.32 8.21
C ILE A 132 -6.57 -2.86 6.88
N LEU A 133 -6.36 -3.78 5.93
CA LEU A 133 -5.74 -3.51 4.63
C LEU A 133 -6.36 -2.32 3.88
N GLN A 134 -7.68 -2.16 4.01
CA GLN A 134 -8.42 -1.06 3.36
C GLN A 134 -8.11 0.33 3.97
N PHE A 135 -7.44 0.38 5.13
CA PHE A 135 -6.95 1.58 5.80
C PHE A 135 -5.42 1.67 5.77
N THR A 136 -4.72 0.81 5.03
CA THR A 136 -3.27 0.86 4.96
C THR A 136 -2.84 1.87 3.90
N GLY A 137 -2.12 2.92 4.32
CA GLY A 137 -1.61 3.98 3.44
C GLY A 137 -2.42 5.28 3.50
N THR A 138 -1.74 6.41 3.37
CA THR A 138 -2.29 7.76 3.57
C THR A 138 -3.51 8.04 2.70
N LEU A 139 -3.41 7.74 1.40
CA LEU A 139 -4.50 7.97 0.44
C LEU A 139 -5.70 7.05 0.72
N ARG A 140 -5.47 5.77 1.09
CA ARG A 140 -6.54 4.80 1.40
C ARG A 140 -7.30 5.19 2.67
N ILE A 141 -6.62 5.64 3.73
CA ILE A 141 -7.25 6.14 4.96
C ILE A 141 -8.18 7.31 4.64
N LEU A 142 -7.68 8.29 3.89
CA LEU A 142 -8.47 9.47 3.53
C LEU A 142 -9.65 9.11 2.61
N LEU A 143 -9.44 8.15 1.69
CA LEU A 143 -10.46 7.64 0.78
C LEU A 143 -11.59 6.97 1.57
N MET A 144 -11.27 6.00 2.44
CA MET A 144 -12.26 5.31 3.26
C MET A 144 -12.94 6.25 4.26
N GLY A 145 -12.19 7.12 4.94
CA GLY A 145 -12.73 8.13 5.84
C GLY A 145 -13.75 9.04 5.16
N SER A 146 -13.46 9.46 3.92
CA SER A 146 -14.37 10.31 3.14
C SER A 146 -15.65 9.58 2.73
N ILE A 147 -15.58 8.30 2.35
CA ILE A 147 -16.78 7.50 2.01
C ILE A 147 -17.67 7.34 3.24
N TYR A 148 -17.10 7.00 4.41
CA TYR A 148 -17.87 6.83 5.63
C TYR A 148 -18.49 8.15 6.12
N LEU A 149 -17.76 9.26 6.02
CA LEU A 149 -18.31 10.59 6.30
C LEU A 149 -19.48 10.90 5.37
N THR A 150 -19.32 10.62 4.08
CA THR A 150 -20.36 10.81 3.07
C THR A 150 -21.61 9.98 3.37
N LEU A 151 -21.43 8.70 3.71
CA LEU A 151 -22.51 7.79 4.12
C LEU A 151 -23.27 8.34 5.34
N LEU A 152 -22.54 8.77 6.38
CA LEU A 152 -23.12 9.36 7.59
C LEU A 152 -24.05 10.52 7.24
N VAL A 153 -23.59 11.40 6.37
CA VAL A 153 -24.34 12.59 5.97
C VAL A 153 -25.58 12.24 5.15
N VAL A 154 -25.46 11.34 4.18
CA VAL A 154 -26.59 10.91 3.36
C VAL A 154 -27.65 10.23 4.24
N LEU A 155 -27.24 9.34 5.15
CA LEU A 155 -28.15 8.67 6.08
C LEU A 155 -28.86 9.66 7.02
N PHE A 156 -28.12 10.64 7.57
CA PHE A 156 -28.69 11.70 8.38
C PHE A 156 -29.77 12.47 7.61
N VAL A 157 -29.48 12.89 6.38
CA VAL A 157 -30.42 13.65 5.54
C VAL A 157 -31.67 12.85 5.23
N VAL A 158 -31.54 11.57 4.86
CA VAL A 158 -32.70 10.70 4.60
C VAL A 158 -33.59 10.60 5.85
N ARG A 159 -33.00 10.46 7.04
CA ARG A 159 -33.74 10.45 8.30
C ARG A 159 -34.40 11.79 8.59
N THR A 160 -33.73 12.92 8.33
CA THR A 160 -34.31 14.26 8.60
C THR A 160 -35.61 14.54 7.83
N ARG A 161 -35.82 13.90 6.68
CA ARG A 161 -37.10 14.01 5.92
C ARG A 161 -38.31 13.47 6.70
N GLN A 162 -38.09 12.59 7.68
CA GLN A 162 -39.14 11.96 8.48
C GLN A 162 -39.38 12.67 9.84
N ILE A 163 -38.72 13.81 10.10
CA ILE A 163 -38.82 14.53 11.39
C ILE A 163 -40.26 14.93 11.72
N LYS A 164 -41.04 15.41 10.74
CA LYS A 164 -42.44 15.81 10.96
C LYS A 164 -43.27 14.65 11.51
N GLU A 165 -43.17 13.48 10.89
CA GLU A 165 -43.87 12.26 11.34
C GLU A 165 -43.41 11.85 12.75
N GLY A 166 -42.10 11.90 13.02
CA GLY A 166 -41.54 11.56 14.33
C GLY A 166 -41.97 12.50 15.46
N VAL A 167 -42.02 13.81 15.20
CA VAL A 167 -42.48 14.81 16.19
C VAL A 167 -43.98 14.68 16.45
N ILE A 168 -44.78 14.43 15.41
CA ILE A 168 -46.24 14.20 15.55
C ILE A 168 -46.50 12.95 16.40
N ARG A 169 -45.79 11.84 16.15
CA ARG A 169 -45.93 10.63 16.97
C ARG A 169 -45.59 10.85 18.43
N ARG A 170 -44.46 11.52 18.71
CA ARG A 170 -44.09 11.90 20.08
C ARG A 170 -45.18 12.71 20.76
N SER A 171 -45.79 13.64 20.03
CA SER A 171 -46.87 14.50 20.56
C SER A 171 -48.14 13.75 20.91
N LEU A 172 -48.37 12.61 20.25
CA LEU A 172 -49.50 11.70 20.49
C LEU A 172 -49.20 10.68 21.60
N GLY A 173 -48.05 10.77 22.28
CA GLY A 173 -47.61 9.78 23.28
C GLY A 173 -47.22 8.42 22.69
N LEU A 174 -47.17 8.32 21.36
CA LEU A 174 -46.69 7.14 20.65
C LEU A 174 -45.15 7.16 20.65
N PRO A 175 -44.50 5.99 20.66
CA PRO A 175 -43.06 5.92 20.47
C PRO A 175 -42.70 6.67 19.19
N VAL A 176 -41.71 7.56 19.32
CA VAL A 176 -41.27 8.55 18.31
C VAL A 176 -41.16 7.91 16.91
N TYR A 177 -40.72 6.66 16.86
CA TYR A 177 -40.85 5.75 15.73
C TYR A 177 -40.84 4.31 16.25
N ASP A 178 -41.21 3.32 15.44
CA ASP A 178 -40.93 1.90 15.73
C ASP A 178 -39.43 1.64 15.47
N LEU A 179 -38.61 2.32 16.26
CA LEU A 179 -37.17 2.54 16.06
C LEU A 179 -36.40 1.22 16.05
N ARG A 180 -36.81 0.29 16.91
CA ARG A 180 -36.30 -1.07 16.95
C ARG A 180 -36.55 -1.77 15.61
N ARG A 181 -37.74 -1.63 15.04
CA ARG A 181 -38.12 -2.26 13.78
C ARG A 181 -37.31 -1.71 12.60
N GLU A 182 -37.15 -0.40 12.47
CA GLU A 182 -36.38 0.19 11.36
C GLU A 182 -34.88 -0.11 11.43
N TYR A 183 -34.30 -0.10 12.63
CA TYR A 183 -32.90 -0.51 12.82
C TYR A 183 -32.72 -1.99 12.49
N VAL A 184 -33.59 -2.87 12.99
CA VAL A 184 -33.55 -4.31 12.71
C VAL A 184 -33.71 -4.59 11.21
N ILE A 185 -34.59 -3.89 10.50
CA ILE A 185 -34.72 -4.04 9.04
C ILE A 185 -33.43 -3.65 8.32
N SER A 186 -32.77 -2.56 8.74
CA SER A 186 -31.48 -2.14 8.18
C SER A 186 -30.40 -3.19 8.41
N LEU A 187 -30.29 -3.67 9.65
CA LEU A 187 -29.34 -4.69 10.06
C LEU A 187 -29.55 -6.01 9.30
N ILE A 188 -30.80 -6.48 9.20
CA ILE A 188 -31.12 -7.70 8.43
C ILE A 188 -30.76 -7.52 6.96
N PHE A 189 -31.07 -6.35 6.38
CA PHE A 189 -30.72 -6.07 4.99
C PHE A 189 -29.20 -6.08 4.75
N GLU A 190 -28.42 -5.48 5.65
CA GLU A 190 -26.95 -5.49 5.59
C GLU A 190 -26.37 -6.90 5.74
N LEU A 191 -26.91 -7.72 6.65
CA LEU A 191 -26.52 -9.12 6.79
C LEU A 191 -26.81 -9.92 5.51
N ILE A 192 -27.99 -9.72 4.89
CA ILE A 192 -28.33 -10.37 3.61
C ILE A 192 -27.33 -9.97 2.53
N MET A 193 -27.00 -8.67 2.43
CA MET A 193 -26.02 -8.17 1.46
C MET A 193 -24.62 -8.75 1.72
N MET A 194 -24.17 -8.80 2.97
CA MET A 194 -22.90 -9.41 3.36
C MET A 194 -22.85 -10.89 2.98
N SER A 195 -23.91 -11.65 3.26
CA SER A 195 -24.00 -13.07 2.87
C SER A 195 -23.98 -13.25 1.35
N LEU A 196 -24.72 -12.44 0.59
CA LEU A 196 -24.75 -12.51 -0.88
C LEU A 196 -23.37 -12.21 -1.48
N LEU A 197 -22.69 -11.17 -0.99
CA LEU A 197 -21.35 -10.83 -1.44
C LEU A 197 -20.33 -11.92 -1.09
N MET A 198 -20.42 -12.49 0.12
CA MET A 198 -19.55 -13.59 0.54
C MET A 198 -19.74 -14.85 -0.30
N ILE A 199 -20.99 -15.22 -0.61
CA ILE A 199 -21.32 -16.35 -1.49
C ILE A 199 -20.75 -16.07 -2.89
N SER A 200 -21.02 -14.88 -3.44
CA SER A 200 -20.55 -14.49 -4.76
C SER A 200 -19.02 -14.54 -4.84
N TYR A 201 -18.31 -13.92 -3.89
CA TYR A 201 -16.85 -13.93 -3.89
C TYR A 201 -16.30 -15.35 -3.77
N SER A 202 -16.77 -16.12 -2.80
CA SER A 202 -16.27 -17.49 -2.55
C SER A 202 -16.49 -18.41 -3.75
N SER A 203 -17.59 -18.24 -4.49
CA SER A 203 -17.91 -19.06 -5.66
C SER A 203 -17.16 -18.66 -6.93
N PHE A 204 -16.88 -17.38 -7.14
CA PHE A 204 -16.31 -16.90 -8.41
C PHE A 204 -14.81 -16.53 -8.35
N LEU A 205 -14.33 -16.02 -7.20
CA LEU A 205 -12.97 -15.48 -7.06
C LEU A 205 -12.17 -16.16 -5.95
N GLY A 206 -12.83 -16.54 -4.85
CA GLY A 206 -12.19 -17.10 -3.66
C GLY A 206 -11.88 -18.59 -3.74
N ASN A 207 -12.31 -19.30 -4.79
CA ASN A 207 -12.11 -20.75 -4.96
C ASN A 207 -12.57 -21.60 -3.75
N GLY A 208 -13.64 -21.18 -3.07
CA GLY A 208 -14.20 -21.84 -1.89
C GLY A 208 -14.30 -20.93 -0.66
N PHE A 209 -15.11 -21.33 0.34
CA PHE A 209 -15.38 -20.49 1.53
C PHE A 209 -14.25 -20.48 2.56
N PHE A 210 -13.46 -21.55 2.63
CA PHE A 210 -12.44 -21.74 3.67
C PHE A 210 -11.02 -21.39 3.21
N THR A 211 -10.87 -20.86 2.00
CA THR A 211 -9.58 -20.39 1.50
C THR A 211 -9.16 -19.10 2.20
N TYR A 212 -7.86 -18.86 2.30
CA TYR A 212 -7.30 -17.63 2.83
C TYR A 212 -7.89 -16.36 2.17
N SER A 213 -8.02 -16.36 0.85
CA SER A 213 -8.62 -15.26 0.08
C SER A 213 -10.06 -14.96 0.51
N SER A 214 -10.89 -16.00 0.69
CA SER A 214 -12.27 -15.84 1.17
C SER A 214 -12.32 -15.40 2.63
N LYS A 215 -11.44 -15.92 3.49
CA LYS A 215 -11.32 -15.48 4.90
C LYS A 215 -10.90 -14.01 5.02
N LEU A 216 -9.96 -13.55 4.18
CA LEU A 216 -9.57 -12.14 4.07
C LEU A 216 -10.76 -11.27 3.65
N PHE A 217 -11.48 -11.67 2.61
CA PHE A 217 -12.66 -10.94 2.15
C PHE A 217 -13.78 -10.90 3.20
N PHE A 218 -13.97 -12.00 3.93
CA PHE A 218 -14.90 -12.05 5.06
C PHE A 218 -14.51 -11.07 6.18
N SER A 219 -13.23 -11.04 6.57
CA SER A 219 -12.71 -10.06 7.53
C SER A 219 -12.99 -8.62 7.08
N LEU A 220 -12.76 -8.34 5.80
CA LEU A 220 -13.04 -7.04 5.21
C LEU A 220 -14.53 -6.66 5.30
N LEU A 221 -15.42 -7.57 4.89
CA LEU A 221 -16.86 -7.36 4.99
C LEU A 221 -17.33 -7.17 6.44
N LEU A 222 -16.75 -7.92 7.38
CA LEU A 222 -17.07 -7.83 8.81
C LEU A 222 -16.67 -6.46 9.39
N THR A 223 -15.48 -5.98 9.08
CA THR A 223 -15.03 -4.63 9.49
C THR A 223 -15.95 -3.56 8.92
N ASN A 224 -16.31 -3.68 7.64
CA ASN A 224 -17.24 -2.76 7.00
C ASN A 224 -18.61 -2.78 7.68
N PHE A 225 -19.17 -3.96 7.94
CA PHE A 225 -20.42 -4.12 8.68
C PHE A 225 -20.37 -3.42 10.04
N ILE A 226 -19.32 -3.63 10.83
CA ILE A 226 -19.16 -2.97 12.14
C ILE A 226 -19.18 -1.45 12.00
N LEU A 227 -18.42 -0.89 11.05
CA LEU A 227 -18.37 0.55 10.81
C LEU A 227 -19.72 1.13 10.33
N PHE A 228 -20.44 0.40 9.48
CA PHE A 228 -21.80 0.76 9.08
C PHE A 228 -22.75 0.84 10.28
N GLN A 229 -22.70 -0.15 11.19
CA GLN A 229 -23.53 -0.16 12.39
C GLN A 229 -23.22 1.02 13.31
N ILE A 230 -21.93 1.36 13.49
CA ILE A 230 -21.51 2.55 14.25
C ILE A 230 -22.11 3.82 13.62
N ILE A 231 -22.04 3.97 12.30
CA ILE A 231 -22.58 5.13 11.60
C ILE A 231 -24.12 5.19 11.67
N ASP A 232 -24.82 4.07 11.47
CA ASP A 232 -26.28 4.06 11.57
C ASP A 232 -26.74 4.38 13.01
N LEU A 233 -25.99 3.93 14.03
CA LEU A 233 -26.23 4.29 15.43
C LEU A 233 -25.99 5.78 15.70
N ILE A 234 -24.89 6.37 15.21
CA ILE A 234 -24.62 7.80 15.36
C ILE A 234 -25.74 8.63 14.71
N THR A 235 -26.11 8.31 13.46
CA THR A 235 -27.18 9.05 12.76
C THR A 235 -28.54 8.88 13.45
N PHE A 236 -28.78 7.73 14.09
CA PHE A 236 -29.95 7.48 14.90
C PHE A 236 -29.99 8.35 16.16
N VAL A 237 -28.88 8.44 16.90
CA VAL A 237 -28.77 9.30 18.09
C VAL A 237 -28.99 10.77 17.72
N LEU A 238 -28.36 11.24 16.64
CA LEU A 238 -28.54 12.60 16.14
C LEU A 238 -30.00 12.90 15.77
N PHE A 239 -30.67 11.96 15.10
CA PHE A 239 -32.09 12.10 14.74
C PHE A 239 -32.99 12.14 15.99
N TRP A 240 -32.75 11.26 16.97
CA TRP A 240 -33.49 11.23 18.23
C TRP A 240 -33.35 12.56 19.01
N LEU A 241 -32.12 13.04 19.17
CA LEU A 241 -31.84 14.33 19.82
C LEU A 241 -32.55 15.48 19.11
N THR A 242 -32.55 15.48 17.77
CA THR A 242 -33.24 16.48 16.96
C THR A 242 -34.74 16.51 17.26
N ILE A 243 -35.38 15.34 17.37
CA ILE A 243 -36.81 15.27 17.72
C ILE A 243 -37.06 15.75 19.14
N GLN A 244 -36.19 15.40 20.10
CA GLN A 244 -36.34 15.80 21.50
C GLN A 244 -36.34 17.32 21.68
N ILE A 245 -35.47 18.02 20.96
CA ILE A 245 -35.28 19.48 21.07
C ILE A 245 -36.44 20.26 20.43
N GLU A 246 -37.04 19.75 19.36
CA GLU A 246 -38.11 20.45 18.63
C GLU A 246 -39.42 20.53 19.43
N LYS A 247 -40.20 21.61 19.30
CA LYS A 247 -41.48 21.76 20.01
C LYS A 247 -42.66 21.21 19.17
N PRO A 248 -43.50 20.29 19.70
CA PRO A 248 -44.60 19.69 18.95
C PRO A 248 -45.60 20.69 18.35
N ILE A 249 -45.99 21.69 19.15
CA ILE A 249 -46.98 22.71 18.78
C ILE A 249 -46.49 23.60 17.63
N GLU A 250 -45.18 23.84 17.56
CA GLU A 250 -44.61 24.68 16.50
C GLU A 250 -44.55 23.92 15.17
N ILE A 251 -44.28 22.62 15.17
CA ILE A 251 -44.23 21.78 13.96
C ILE A 251 -45.64 21.48 13.42
N ILE A 252 -46.60 21.16 14.29
CA ILE A 252 -48.00 20.89 13.89
C ILE A 252 -48.65 22.13 13.27
N LYS A 253 -48.34 23.33 13.77
CA LYS A 253 -48.86 24.59 13.22
C LYS A 253 -48.03 25.13 12.04
N ASN A 254 -47.04 24.37 11.54
CA ASN A 254 -46.09 24.80 10.52
C ASN A 254 -45.43 26.17 10.86
N LYS A 255 -45.31 26.47 12.16
CA LYS A 255 -44.71 27.68 12.75
C LYS A 255 -43.26 27.48 13.18
N ALA A 256 -42.79 26.23 13.24
CA ALA A 256 -41.44 25.89 13.67
C ALA A 256 -40.41 26.54 12.75
N LYS A 257 -39.67 27.48 13.33
CA LYS A 257 -38.42 27.95 12.77
C LYS A 257 -37.41 26.83 13.03
N ASN A 258 -37.37 25.80 12.18
CA ASN A 258 -36.42 24.65 12.18
C ASN A 258 -34.94 25.10 12.03
N LYS A 259 -34.51 26.16 12.72
CA LYS A 259 -33.21 26.82 12.59
C LYS A 259 -32.08 25.86 12.91
N LEU A 260 -32.22 25.02 13.94
CA LEU A 260 -31.16 24.12 14.40
C LEU A 260 -30.84 23.05 13.35
N ILE A 261 -31.87 22.44 12.75
CA ILE A 261 -31.69 21.44 11.67
C ILE A 261 -30.90 22.05 10.49
N PHE A 262 -31.26 23.27 10.08
CA PHE A 262 -30.56 23.95 8.99
C PHE A 262 -29.15 24.40 9.37
N VAL A 263 -28.87 24.69 10.64
CA VAL A 263 -27.52 24.98 11.14
C VAL A 263 -26.67 23.72 11.15
N VAL A 264 -27.18 22.59 11.67
CA VAL A 264 -26.48 21.30 11.68
C VAL A 264 -26.20 20.83 10.25
N TRP A 265 -27.17 20.95 9.35
CA TRP A 265 -26.99 20.56 7.95
C TRP A 265 -25.97 21.45 7.22
N LEU A 266 -25.94 22.75 7.53
CA LEU A 266 -24.97 23.67 6.98
C LEU A 266 -23.55 23.39 7.52
N ALA A 267 -23.41 23.07 8.81
CA ALA A 267 -22.15 22.63 9.40
C ALA A 267 -21.63 21.34 8.73
N ILE A 268 -22.52 20.40 8.45
CA ILE A 268 -22.20 19.16 7.73
C ILE A 268 -21.68 19.44 6.31
N ILE A 269 -22.37 20.30 5.53
CA ILE A 269 -21.92 20.69 4.19
C ILE A 269 -20.55 21.36 4.27
N SER A 270 -20.33 22.23 5.26
CA SER A 270 -19.04 22.89 5.48
C SER A 270 -17.91 21.90 5.76
N ILE A 271 -18.14 20.91 6.64
CA ILE A 271 -17.15 19.88 6.97
C ILE A 271 -16.79 19.07 5.73
N ILE A 272 -17.76 18.66 4.92
CA ILE A 272 -17.50 17.91 3.68
C ILE A 272 -16.66 18.73 2.71
N ILE A 273 -16.95 20.03 2.54
CA ILE A 273 -16.17 20.90 1.65
C ILE A 273 -14.71 20.99 2.12
N VAL A 274 -14.48 21.17 3.43
CA VAL A 274 -13.13 21.23 4.00
C VAL A 274 -12.39 19.90 3.81
N VAL A 275 -13.00 18.78 4.20
CA VAL A 275 -12.42 17.43 4.05
C VAL A 275 -12.14 17.13 2.58
N SER A 276 -13.04 17.52 1.67
CA SER A 276 -12.86 17.32 0.24
C SER A 276 -11.73 18.18 -0.34
N GLY A 277 -11.50 19.38 0.20
CA GLY A 277 -10.35 20.20 -0.19
C GLY A 277 -9.02 19.62 0.28
N ILE A 278 -8.96 19.13 1.52
CA ILE A 278 -7.79 18.42 2.06
C ILE A 278 -7.53 17.15 1.23
N PHE A 279 -8.59 16.39 0.94
CA PHE A 279 -8.51 15.19 0.11
C PHE A 279 -7.95 15.51 -1.28
N LEU A 280 -8.44 16.55 -1.94
CA LEU A 280 -7.95 16.96 -3.25
C LEU A 280 -6.46 17.37 -3.23
N GLN A 281 -6.03 18.11 -2.21
CA GLN A 281 -4.62 18.46 -2.04
C GLN A 281 -3.75 17.21 -1.89
N GLU A 282 -4.15 16.30 -1.01
CA GLU A 282 -3.40 15.06 -0.77
C GLU A 282 -3.40 14.17 -2.00
N THR A 283 -4.55 14.00 -2.67
CA THR A 283 -4.67 13.24 -3.92
C THR A 283 -3.71 13.77 -4.98
N LYS A 284 -3.57 15.09 -5.15
CA LYS A 284 -2.64 15.64 -6.13
C LYS A 284 -1.18 15.48 -5.73
N SER A 285 -0.88 15.70 -4.45
CA SER A 285 0.47 15.47 -3.91
C SER A 285 0.87 14.00 -4.12
N SER A 286 0.00 13.07 -3.73
CA SER A 286 0.16 11.63 -3.94
C SER A 286 0.22 11.27 -5.42
N GLN A 287 -0.63 11.84 -6.30
CA GLN A 287 -0.57 11.59 -7.75
C GLN A 287 0.77 12.02 -8.35
N SER A 288 1.27 13.19 -7.98
CA SER A 288 2.58 13.66 -8.44
C SER A 288 3.69 12.72 -7.96
N SER A 289 3.65 12.34 -6.69
CA SER A 289 4.59 11.40 -6.06
C SER A 289 4.54 10.03 -6.78
N ILE A 290 3.36 9.45 -6.93
CA ILE A 290 3.14 8.17 -7.61
C ILE A 290 3.62 8.22 -9.07
N ASN A 291 3.37 9.30 -9.80
CA ASN A 291 3.86 9.41 -11.18
C ASN A 291 5.39 9.39 -11.24
N ILE A 292 6.07 10.00 -10.26
CA ILE A 292 7.52 9.91 -10.11
C ILE A 292 7.93 8.46 -9.78
N GLN A 293 7.21 7.76 -8.88
CA GLN A 293 7.48 6.34 -8.61
C GLN A 293 7.33 5.49 -9.86
N ILE A 294 6.25 5.66 -10.63
CA ILE A 294 6.02 4.90 -11.87
C ILE A 294 7.18 5.15 -12.85
N GLN A 295 7.60 6.40 -13.03
CA GLN A 295 8.77 6.73 -13.86
C GLN A 295 10.05 6.04 -13.36
N ASN A 296 10.26 6.00 -12.04
CA ASN A 296 11.38 5.30 -11.42
C ASN A 296 11.29 3.78 -11.56
N LEU A 297 10.11 3.22 -11.78
CA LEU A 297 9.92 1.78 -11.92
C LEU A 297 10.02 1.30 -13.38
N VAL A 298 9.97 2.20 -14.38
CA VAL A 298 10.14 1.86 -15.81
C VAL A 298 11.44 1.09 -16.10
N PRO A 299 12.62 1.45 -15.55
CA PRO A 299 13.87 0.74 -15.81
C PRO A 299 13.86 -0.75 -15.42
N TRP A 300 12.98 -1.17 -14.50
CA TRP A 300 12.85 -2.58 -14.11
C TRP A 300 12.43 -3.51 -15.25
N ASP A 301 11.83 -2.98 -16.33
CA ASP A 301 11.51 -3.78 -17.52
C ASP A 301 12.76 -4.39 -18.18
N THR A 302 13.91 -3.73 -18.04
CA THR A 302 15.19 -4.23 -18.58
C THR A 302 15.68 -5.51 -17.90
N VAL A 303 15.23 -5.75 -16.66
CA VAL A 303 15.62 -6.90 -15.82
C VAL A 303 14.40 -7.77 -15.45
N LYS A 304 13.33 -7.75 -16.26
CA LYS A 304 12.05 -8.43 -15.97
C LYS A 304 12.13 -9.93 -15.65
N ASN A 305 13.14 -10.61 -16.21
CA ASN A 305 13.34 -12.06 -16.04
C ASN A 305 14.36 -12.39 -14.95
N TRP A 306 14.93 -11.38 -14.29
CA TRP A 306 15.95 -11.55 -13.30
C TRP A 306 15.30 -11.82 -11.95
N ARG A 307 16.02 -12.50 -11.05
CA ARG A 307 15.48 -12.95 -9.77
C ARG A 307 16.46 -12.62 -8.64
N ARG A 308 15.93 -12.17 -7.51
CA ARG A 308 16.69 -12.20 -6.25
C ARG A 308 16.58 -13.60 -5.69
N ILE A 309 17.65 -14.12 -5.07
CA ILE A 309 17.63 -15.44 -4.45
C ILE A 309 17.62 -15.29 -2.94
N GLU A 310 16.61 -15.88 -2.28
CA GLU A 310 16.62 -16.10 -0.84
C GLU A 310 17.18 -17.49 -0.56
N PHE A 311 18.31 -17.55 0.15
CA PHE A 311 18.96 -18.80 0.52
C PHE A 311 18.43 -19.32 1.86
N LEU A 312 18.11 -20.62 1.93
CA LEU A 312 17.63 -21.31 3.11
C LEU A 312 18.56 -22.48 3.46
N GLY A 313 18.98 -22.55 4.71
CA GLY A 313 19.87 -23.60 5.23
C GLY A 313 21.37 -23.31 5.11
N ILE A 314 21.77 -22.15 4.60
CA ILE A 314 23.14 -21.65 4.71
C ILE A 314 23.17 -20.73 5.93
N GLU A 315 23.64 -21.25 7.08
CA GLU A 315 23.70 -20.47 8.33
C GLU A 315 24.87 -19.50 8.30
N ASN A 316 24.61 -18.20 8.54
CA ASN A 316 25.66 -17.22 8.85
C ASN A 316 26.11 -17.41 10.30
N ASN A 317 26.80 -18.51 10.58
CA ASN A 317 27.52 -18.66 11.83
C ASN A 317 28.79 -17.82 11.71
N PHE A 318 28.75 -16.56 12.20
CA PHE A 318 29.98 -15.83 12.48
C PHE A 318 30.82 -16.69 13.43
N ALA A 319 31.86 -17.32 12.89
CA ALA A 319 32.67 -18.25 13.64
C ALA A 319 33.25 -17.55 14.86
N LYS A 320 32.85 -18.00 16.05
CA LYS A 320 33.61 -17.71 17.27
C LYS A 320 34.99 -18.32 17.08
N ASN A 321 36.00 -17.46 16.96
CA ASN A 321 37.44 -17.79 16.95
C ASN A 321 38.09 -18.08 15.58
N GLY A 322 37.62 -17.48 14.48
CA GLY A 322 38.43 -17.37 13.25
C GLY A 322 38.67 -18.68 12.47
N GLU A 323 37.97 -19.75 12.79
CA GLU A 323 37.86 -20.92 11.91
C GLU A 323 36.80 -20.64 10.83
N VAL A 324 37.12 -20.97 9.58
CA VAL A 324 36.17 -20.87 8.44
C VAL A 324 35.00 -21.80 8.72
N SER A 325 33.78 -21.28 8.86
CA SER A 325 32.60 -22.14 9.01
C SER A 325 32.30 -22.89 7.72
N ASP A 326 31.69 -24.08 7.81
CA ASP A 326 31.27 -24.87 6.64
C ASP A 326 30.40 -24.06 5.66
N SER A 327 29.68 -23.03 6.15
CA SER A 327 28.89 -22.10 5.35
C SER A 327 29.75 -21.19 4.46
N ASP A 328 30.91 -20.72 4.91
CA ASP A 328 31.79 -19.83 4.16
C ASP A 328 32.28 -20.50 2.86
N GLY A 329 32.62 -21.79 2.97
CA GLY A 329 32.98 -22.63 1.83
C GLY A 329 31.85 -22.80 0.82
N GLN A 330 30.59 -22.79 1.27
CA GLN A 330 29.43 -22.87 0.37
C GLN A 330 29.23 -21.56 -0.41
N TYR A 331 29.29 -20.40 0.26
CA TYR A 331 29.20 -19.10 -0.43
C TYR A 331 30.29 -18.92 -1.48
N LEU A 332 31.53 -19.31 -1.16
CA LEU A 332 32.65 -19.26 -2.09
C LEU A 332 32.42 -20.15 -3.32
N GLN A 333 31.94 -21.39 -3.12
CA GLN A 333 31.64 -22.31 -4.23
C GLN A 333 30.50 -21.82 -5.11
N ILE A 334 29.45 -21.24 -4.52
CA ILE A 334 28.34 -20.66 -5.28
C ILE A 334 28.83 -19.44 -6.07
N ALA A 335 29.58 -18.52 -5.44
CA ALA A 335 30.14 -17.35 -6.12
C ALA A 335 31.10 -17.75 -7.26
N ALA A 336 31.95 -18.75 -7.05
CA ALA A 336 32.82 -19.30 -8.10
C ALA A 336 32.03 -19.85 -9.30
N SER A 337 30.85 -20.42 -9.06
CA SER A 337 29.99 -20.93 -10.14
C SER A 337 29.38 -19.82 -11.01
N LEU A 338 29.33 -18.57 -10.51
CA LEU A 338 28.79 -17.41 -11.20
C LEU A 338 29.78 -16.74 -12.15
N LYS A 339 31.02 -17.25 -12.25
CA LYS A 339 32.06 -16.67 -13.09
C LYS A 339 31.61 -16.61 -14.57
N ASN A 340 31.80 -15.46 -15.21
CA ASN A 340 31.34 -15.15 -16.57
C ASN A 340 29.81 -15.23 -16.78
N LEU A 341 29.00 -15.25 -15.71
CA LEU A 341 27.54 -15.18 -15.81
C LEU A 341 27.05 -13.78 -15.46
N ASP A 342 25.94 -13.38 -16.06
CA ASP A 342 25.34 -12.08 -15.80
C ASP A 342 24.58 -12.06 -14.48
N TYR A 343 24.93 -11.12 -13.61
CA TYR A 343 24.17 -10.74 -12.43
C TYR A 343 24.38 -9.25 -12.17
N LEU A 344 23.51 -8.61 -11.39
CA LEU A 344 23.55 -7.19 -11.09
C LEU A 344 23.93 -7.06 -9.63
N TYR A 345 25.12 -6.55 -9.37
CA TYR A 345 25.60 -6.25 -8.03
C TYR A 345 25.71 -4.72 -7.87
N ILE A 346 25.07 -4.18 -6.83
CA ILE A 346 25.14 -2.77 -6.46
C ILE A 346 25.29 -2.69 -4.94
N GLU A 347 26.33 -2.02 -4.46
CA GLU A 347 26.59 -1.81 -3.03
C GLU A 347 27.12 -0.40 -2.79
N ARG A 348 26.74 0.25 -1.69
CA ARG A 348 27.35 1.53 -1.26
C ARG A 348 28.54 1.28 -0.35
N SER A 349 29.46 2.24 -0.33
CA SER A 349 30.54 2.25 0.65
C SER A 349 30.01 2.32 2.08
N SER A 350 30.69 1.61 2.97
CA SER A 350 30.49 1.58 4.42
C SER A 350 31.56 2.36 5.18
N ALA A 351 32.63 2.79 4.51
CA ALA A 351 33.79 3.48 5.08
C ALA A 351 33.50 4.97 5.33
N TYR A 352 32.38 5.27 5.94
CA TYR A 352 32.02 6.60 6.42
C TYR A 352 31.52 6.53 7.85
N VAL A 353 31.57 7.64 8.57
CA VAL A 353 31.06 7.72 9.94
C VAL A 353 29.56 7.97 9.88
N PRO A 354 28.69 7.04 10.36
CA PRO A 354 27.26 7.28 10.43
C PRO A 354 26.95 8.41 11.41
N ASP A 355 25.98 9.28 11.10
CA ASP A 355 25.64 10.44 11.93
C ASP A 355 25.21 10.01 13.36
N LEU A 356 24.61 8.83 13.49
CA LEU A 356 24.20 8.22 14.76
C LEU A 356 25.39 7.79 15.66
N MET A 357 26.58 7.57 15.09
CA MET A 357 27.78 7.15 15.83
C MET A 357 28.70 8.32 16.24
N LYS A 358 28.39 9.55 15.80
CA LYS A 358 29.20 10.75 16.04
C LYS A 358 29.41 11.08 17.52
N THR A 359 28.63 10.50 18.44
CA THR A 359 28.74 10.71 19.90
C THR A 359 29.27 9.50 20.68
N SER A 360 29.74 8.44 20.01
CA SER A 360 30.18 7.20 20.68
C SER A 360 31.70 7.12 20.84
N HIS A 361 32.17 6.41 21.88
CA HIS A 361 33.61 6.12 22.08
C HIS A 361 34.23 5.24 20.97
N VAL A 362 33.40 4.58 20.16
CA VAL A 362 33.82 3.74 19.01
C VAL A 362 34.32 4.59 17.84
N LEU A 363 33.95 5.88 17.81
CA LEU A 363 34.33 6.84 16.78
C LEU A 363 35.85 7.02 16.68
N GLU A 364 36.55 7.04 17.82
CA GLU A 364 37.97 7.40 17.86
C GLU A 364 38.86 6.28 17.27
N ASP A 365 38.54 5.02 17.57
CA ASP A 365 39.26 3.86 17.02
C ASP A 365 38.96 3.66 15.53
N PHE A 366 37.70 3.84 15.12
CA PHE A 366 37.32 3.74 13.71
C PHE A 366 37.92 4.88 12.87
N SER A 367 37.93 6.12 13.40
CA SER A 367 38.55 7.26 12.71
C SER A 367 40.06 7.08 12.58
N LYS A 368 40.73 6.58 13.62
CA LYS A 368 42.17 6.22 13.55
C LYS A 368 42.44 5.14 12.51
N GLN A 369 41.54 4.16 12.37
CA GLN A 369 41.66 3.13 11.34
C GLN A 369 41.54 3.72 9.93
N LEU A 370 40.55 4.58 9.68
CA LEU A 370 40.40 5.28 8.40
C LEU A 370 41.62 6.16 8.06
N GLU A 371 42.18 6.86 9.05
CA GLU A 371 43.41 7.64 8.88
C GLU A 371 44.62 6.75 8.54
N ASN A 372 44.76 5.61 9.21
CA ASN A 372 45.81 4.63 8.93
C ASN A 372 45.68 4.04 7.51
N ASP A 373 44.45 3.86 7.02
CA ASP A 373 44.15 3.41 5.67
C ASP A 373 44.28 4.53 4.61
N GLY A 374 44.68 5.74 5.02
CA GLY A 374 44.91 6.88 4.14
C GLY A 374 43.62 7.56 3.62
N ILE A 375 42.49 7.33 4.29
CA ILE A 375 41.19 7.91 3.98
C ILE A 375 41.06 9.25 4.71
N THR A 376 41.29 10.34 3.98
CA THR A 376 41.38 11.70 4.55
C THR A 376 40.05 12.45 4.54
N ASN A 377 39.07 12.00 3.76
CA ASN A 377 37.74 12.61 3.72
C ASN A 377 36.63 11.54 3.64
N PRO A 378 36.27 10.91 4.76
CA PRO A 378 35.36 9.76 4.79
C PRO A 378 33.89 10.13 4.53
N GLU A 379 33.49 11.39 4.69
CA GLU A 379 32.10 11.82 4.42
C GLU A 379 31.74 11.69 2.92
N ILE A 380 32.72 11.81 2.02
CA ILE A 380 32.54 11.63 0.57
C ILE A 380 32.14 10.19 0.22
N ASN A 381 32.55 9.23 1.05
CA ASN A 381 32.26 7.81 0.81
C ASN A 381 30.75 7.52 0.85
N LYS A 382 29.91 8.40 1.43
CA LYS A 382 28.44 8.30 1.36
C LYS A 382 27.89 8.26 -0.08
N ASP A 383 28.61 8.88 -1.01
CA ASP A 383 28.27 8.96 -2.44
C ASP A 383 29.01 7.91 -3.29
N LEU A 384 29.79 7.02 -2.68
CA LEU A 384 30.56 5.97 -3.38
C LEU A 384 29.74 4.70 -3.55
N ILE A 385 29.67 4.20 -4.78
CA ILE A 385 28.84 3.06 -5.18
C ILE A 385 29.69 2.07 -5.97
N TYR A 386 29.67 0.82 -5.55
CA TYR A 386 30.25 -0.33 -6.23
C TYR A 386 29.21 -0.98 -7.14
N ILE A 387 29.56 -1.19 -8.40
CA ILE A 387 28.77 -1.94 -9.36
C ILE A 387 29.64 -2.94 -10.10
N ASN A 388 29.10 -4.08 -10.53
CA ASN A 388 29.82 -4.96 -11.44
C ASN A 388 29.67 -4.54 -12.91
N GLN A 389 30.41 -5.19 -13.81
CA GLN A 389 30.39 -4.87 -15.25
C GLN A 389 29.00 -4.94 -15.88
N THR A 390 28.21 -5.96 -15.51
CA THR A 390 26.83 -6.09 -15.96
C THR A 390 25.95 -4.94 -15.45
N GLY A 391 26.16 -4.50 -14.19
CA GLY A 391 25.55 -3.29 -13.65
C GLY A 391 25.92 -2.03 -14.41
N ALA A 392 27.19 -1.86 -14.79
CA ALA A 392 27.62 -0.73 -15.61
C ALA A 392 26.91 -0.70 -16.98
N ASN A 393 26.78 -1.86 -17.64
CA ASN A 393 26.04 -1.98 -18.90
C ASN A 393 24.56 -1.60 -18.74
N LEU A 394 23.92 -1.99 -17.63
CA LEU A 394 22.54 -1.62 -17.32
C LEU A 394 22.40 -0.12 -17.06
N GLN A 395 23.31 0.49 -16.28
CA GLN A 395 23.31 1.94 -16.06
C GLN A 395 23.46 2.71 -17.38
N ASN A 396 24.35 2.29 -18.27
CA ASN A 396 24.53 2.92 -19.58
C ASN A 396 23.26 2.86 -20.42
N LYS A 397 22.53 1.74 -20.36
CA LYS A 397 21.26 1.57 -21.08
C LYS A 397 20.12 2.41 -20.50
N VAL A 398 20.07 2.55 -19.18
CA VAL A 398 18.97 3.25 -18.47
C VAL A 398 19.19 4.76 -18.42
N ASN A 399 20.41 5.20 -18.09
CA ASN A 399 20.75 6.60 -17.83
C ASN A 399 21.58 7.25 -18.97
N GLY A 400 22.00 6.49 -19.98
CA GLY A 400 22.82 7.02 -21.08
C GLY A 400 24.27 7.33 -20.68
N THR A 401 24.74 6.77 -19.57
CA THR A 401 26.12 6.87 -19.09
C THR A 401 27.09 6.04 -19.96
N ASN A 402 28.40 6.14 -19.70
CA ASN A 402 29.44 5.38 -20.41
C ASN A 402 30.41 4.65 -19.45
N TYR A 403 29.87 4.02 -18.42
CA TYR A 403 30.64 3.23 -17.47
C TYR A 403 31.09 1.91 -18.09
N HIS A 404 32.40 1.69 -18.10
CA HIS A 404 33.01 0.44 -18.55
C HIS A 404 34.27 0.16 -17.72
N LEU A 405 34.65 -1.11 -17.66
CA LEU A 405 35.92 -1.50 -17.08
C LEU A 405 37.01 -1.24 -18.12
N LEU A 406 38.10 -0.55 -17.75
CA LEU A 406 39.28 -0.41 -18.61
C LEU A 406 40.12 -1.69 -18.62
N ASP A 407 40.68 -2.03 -19.78
CA ASP A 407 41.47 -3.24 -20.00
C ASP A 407 42.61 -3.37 -18.98
N ASN A 408 42.85 -4.60 -18.50
CA ASN A 408 43.90 -4.97 -17.54
C ASN A 408 43.82 -4.31 -16.15
N LYS A 409 42.68 -3.73 -15.77
CA LYS A 409 42.43 -3.21 -14.41
C LYS A 409 41.48 -4.11 -13.63
N ILE A 410 41.52 -4.03 -12.31
CA ILE A 410 40.62 -4.79 -11.41
C ILE A 410 39.36 -3.98 -11.07
N ALA A 411 39.42 -2.66 -11.18
CA ALA A 411 38.28 -1.77 -11.08
C ALA A 411 38.53 -0.44 -11.80
N THR A 412 37.46 0.23 -12.21
CA THR A 412 37.49 1.59 -12.78
C THR A 412 36.59 2.51 -11.96
N ILE A 413 37.14 3.60 -11.43
CA ILE A 413 36.48 4.60 -10.60
C ILE A 413 36.12 5.81 -11.47
N TYR A 414 34.84 6.17 -11.50
CA TYR A 414 34.30 7.36 -12.16
C TYR A 414 33.99 8.41 -11.09
N ILE A 415 34.71 9.54 -11.12
CA ILE A 415 34.62 10.60 -10.10
C ILE A 415 34.01 11.86 -10.74
N PRO A 416 32.88 12.39 -10.23
CA PRO A 416 32.34 13.68 -10.63
C PRO A 416 33.34 14.84 -10.44
N GLU A 417 33.28 15.86 -11.29
CA GLU A 417 34.19 17.02 -11.24
C GLU A 417 34.24 17.66 -9.84
N LYS A 418 33.11 17.74 -9.14
CA LYS A 418 33.04 18.30 -7.77
C LYS A 418 33.90 17.56 -6.74
N TRP A 419 34.24 16.29 -6.97
CA TRP A 419 35.02 15.45 -6.06
C TRP A 419 36.47 15.20 -6.51
N LYS A 420 36.90 15.85 -7.60
CA LYS A 420 38.22 15.63 -8.21
C LYS A 420 39.40 15.82 -7.24
N GLU A 421 39.31 16.77 -6.32
CA GLU A 421 40.38 17.04 -5.34
C GLU A 421 40.56 15.91 -4.32
N ASN A 422 39.55 15.03 -4.17
CA ASN A 422 39.55 13.94 -3.20
C ASN A 422 39.94 12.58 -3.80
N GLN A 423 40.41 12.56 -5.06
CA GLN A 423 40.75 11.34 -5.80
C GLN A 423 41.58 10.33 -4.98
N LYS A 424 42.66 10.77 -4.34
CA LYS A 424 43.53 9.87 -3.54
C LYS A 424 42.80 9.22 -2.37
N SER A 425 41.94 9.99 -1.69
CA SER A 425 41.14 9.45 -0.58
C SER A 425 40.15 8.40 -1.09
N ILE A 426 39.55 8.62 -2.26
CA ILE A 426 38.59 7.72 -2.90
C ILE A 426 39.29 6.41 -3.33
N GLU A 427 40.44 6.49 -3.98
CA GLU A 427 41.23 5.31 -4.37
C GLU A 427 41.61 4.47 -3.15
N ASN A 428 42.06 5.10 -2.06
CA ASN A 428 42.38 4.42 -0.81
C ASN A 428 41.15 3.75 -0.19
N THR A 429 39.98 4.41 -0.19
CA THR A 429 38.72 3.81 0.26
C THR A 429 38.41 2.52 -0.52
N VAL A 430 38.49 2.55 -1.85
CA VAL A 430 38.17 1.37 -2.68
C VAL A 430 39.08 0.19 -2.36
N VAL A 431 40.38 0.43 -2.18
CA VAL A 431 41.35 -0.61 -1.79
C VAL A 431 41.04 -1.12 -0.38
N ALA A 432 40.81 -0.22 0.57
CA ALA A 432 40.57 -0.54 1.96
C ALA A 432 39.20 -1.17 2.23
N GLU A 433 38.24 -1.15 1.30
CA GLU A 433 36.96 -1.84 1.48
C GLU A 433 36.89 -3.15 0.68
N GLN A 434 37.15 -3.09 -0.62
CA GLN A 434 36.93 -4.22 -1.52
C GLN A 434 38.17 -5.13 -1.61
N PHE A 435 39.36 -4.57 -1.36
CA PHE A 435 40.63 -5.24 -1.60
C PHE A 435 41.47 -5.48 -0.31
N ILE A 436 40.85 -5.47 0.88
CA ILE A 436 41.52 -5.85 2.15
C ILE A 436 42.07 -7.28 2.09
N GLY A 437 43.36 -7.48 2.37
CA GLY A 437 43.97 -8.81 2.42
C GLY A 437 44.22 -9.44 1.05
N THR A 438 44.12 -8.66 -0.03
CA THR A 438 44.64 -9.04 -1.37
C THR A 438 45.96 -8.33 -1.66
N HIS A 439 46.67 -8.80 -2.69
CA HIS A 439 47.92 -8.18 -3.16
C HIS A 439 47.67 -6.91 -4.01
N TYR A 440 46.41 -6.62 -4.32
CA TYR A 440 45.99 -5.50 -5.12
C TYR A 440 46.18 -4.16 -4.40
N THR A 441 46.69 -3.18 -5.15
CA THR A 441 46.96 -1.81 -4.68
C THR A 441 46.28 -0.78 -5.57
N THR A 442 46.41 0.51 -5.24
CA THR A 442 45.82 1.60 -6.04
C THR A 442 46.34 1.65 -7.47
N GLU A 443 47.53 1.10 -7.76
CA GLU A 443 48.11 1.04 -9.12
C GLU A 443 47.29 0.16 -10.07
N GLU A 444 46.51 -0.78 -9.55
CA GLU A 444 45.67 -1.68 -10.33
C GLU A 444 44.26 -1.13 -10.60
N LEU A 445 43.97 0.05 -10.06
CA LEU A 445 42.75 0.80 -10.31
C LEU A 445 42.93 1.71 -11.54
N ALA A 446 41.83 2.03 -12.21
CA ALA A 446 41.75 3.13 -13.15
C ALA A 446 40.83 4.22 -12.61
N VAL A 447 41.11 5.48 -12.93
CA VAL A 447 40.27 6.61 -12.55
C VAL A 447 39.91 7.43 -13.78
N GLN A 448 38.64 7.78 -13.91
CA GLN A 448 38.10 8.69 -14.92
C GLN A 448 37.32 9.81 -14.24
N ILE A 449 37.53 11.06 -14.67
CA ILE A 449 36.72 12.19 -14.21
C ILE A 449 35.53 12.36 -15.15
N ILE A 450 34.33 12.45 -14.60
CA ILE A 450 33.06 12.61 -15.32
C ILE A 450 32.41 13.97 -14.98
N PRO A 451 31.60 14.54 -15.88
CA PRO A 451 30.85 15.76 -15.57
C PRO A 451 29.86 15.54 -14.42
N ASP A 452 29.58 16.59 -13.67
CA ASP A 452 28.50 16.57 -12.68
C ASP A 452 27.14 16.41 -13.40
N GLY A 453 26.18 15.78 -12.71
CA GLY A 453 24.79 15.60 -13.16
C GLY A 453 24.43 14.17 -13.57
N ASP A 454 25.43 13.28 -13.71
CA ASP A 454 25.23 11.87 -14.06
C ASP A 454 24.37 11.18 -13.00
N LYS A 455 23.37 10.44 -13.47
CA LYS A 455 22.42 9.69 -12.64
C LYS A 455 22.84 8.24 -12.49
N ILE A 456 22.65 7.69 -11.30
CA ILE A 456 22.62 6.24 -11.06
C ILE A 456 21.23 5.80 -10.62
N PHE A 457 20.82 4.63 -11.11
CA PHE A 457 19.60 3.95 -10.68
C PHE A 457 19.95 2.76 -9.78
N TYR A 458 19.35 2.65 -8.60
CA TYR A 458 19.74 1.64 -7.60
C TYR A 458 19.06 0.29 -7.76
N PHE A 459 18.04 0.16 -8.63
CA PHE A 459 17.20 -1.05 -8.70
C PHE A 459 16.71 -1.49 -7.31
N ASN A 460 16.22 -0.53 -6.51
CA ASN A 460 15.58 -0.79 -5.23
C ASN A 460 14.05 -0.81 -5.41
N GLU A 461 13.41 -1.94 -5.13
CA GLU A 461 11.96 -2.12 -5.25
C GLU A 461 11.15 -1.36 -4.18
N ASP A 462 11.79 -1.08 -3.04
CA ASP A 462 11.19 -0.48 -1.85
C ASP A 462 11.44 1.02 -1.73
N ALA A 463 12.15 1.61 -2.68
CA ALA A 463 12.50 3.03 -2.67
C ALA A 463 11.25 3.92 -2.44
N ASP A 464 11.22 4.57 -1.27
CA ASP A 464 10.22 5.58 -0.89
C ASP A 464 10.62 6.97 -1.41
N ILE A 465 9.66 7.87 -1.58
CA ILE A 465 9.89 9.25 -2.05
C ILE A 465 10.25 10.19 -0.91
N ASP A 466 10.13 9.79 0.37
CA ASP A 466 10.43 10.70 1.47
C ASP A 466 11.95 10.93 1.61
N HIS A 467 12.47 11.81 0.75
CA HIS A 467 13.83 12.33 0.72
C HIS A 467 14.27 12.96 2.05
N LYS A 468 13.36 13.10 3.02
CA LYS A 468 13.66 13.56 4.39
C LYS A 468 14.51 12.57 5.18
N ASN A 469 14.52 11.29 4.82
CA ASN A 469 15.32 10.26 5.52
C ASN A 469 16.58 9.84 4.76
N LYS A 470 17.00 10.61 3.74
CA LYS A 470 18.24 10.37 2.96
C LYS A 470 19.46 10.14 3.85
N ASP A 471 19.51 10.81 5.00
CA ASP A 471 20.67 10.82 5.89
C ASP A 471 20.72 9.61 6.85
N ILE A 472 19.62 8.84 6.99
CA ILE A 472 19.50 7.79 8.02
C ILE A 472 19.62 6.37 7.42
N LEU A 473 19.03 6.11 6.25
CA LEU A 473 19.03 4.79 5.57
C LEU A 473 19.17 4.96 4.04
N PRO A 474 20.39 5.11 3.51
CA PRO A 474 20.62 5.71 2.19
C PRO A 474 20.36 4.81 0.96
N MET A 475 20.34 3.47 1.09
CA MET A 475 19.96 2.58 -0.03
C MET A 475 18.48 2.18 0.01
N GLU A 476 17.88 1.99 1.19
CA GLU A 476 16.49 1.53 1.34
C GLU A 476 15.47 2.58 0.87
N SER A 477 15.83 3.87 0.90
CA SER A 477 14.90 4.98 0.67
C SER A 477 15.07 5.72 -0.68
N VAL A 478 15.96 5.29 -1.58
CA VAL A 478 16.30 6.08 -2.78
C VAL A 478 16.31 5.23 -4.05
N ALA A 479 15.53 5.64 -5.05
CA ALA A 479 15.46 4.97 -6.36
C ALA A 479 16.61 5.37 -7.29
N ASP A 480 16.95 6.67 -7.30
CA ASP A 480 18.04 7.25 -8.09
C ASP A 480 18.77 8.35 -7.32
N SER A 481 20.03 8.59 -7.68
CA SER A 481 20.79 9.74 -7.19
C SER A 481 21.69 10.30 -8.28
N LYS A 482 22.19 11.51 -8.06
CA LYS A 482 23.07 12.23 -8.98
C LYS A 482 24.43 12.45 -8.35
N ASP A 483 25.43 12.59 -9.21
CA ASP A 483 26.81 12.95 -8.85
C ASP A 483 27.45 11.95 -7.87
N ASN A 484 27.15 10.67 -8.03
CA ASN A 484 27.78 9.62 -7.26
C ASN A 484 29.15 9.29 -7.81
N ILE A 485 30.04 8.81 -6.95
CA ILE A 485 31.30 8.18 -7.36
C ILE A 485 30.98 6.72 -7.70
N VAL A 486 31.23 6.31 -8.94
CA VAL A 486 30.87 4.97 -9.42
C VAL A 486 32.11 4.12 -9.62
N VAL A 487 32.17 2.97 -8.96
CA VAL A 487 33.28 2.02 -9.06
C VAL A 487 32.79 0.77 -9.79
N VAL A 488 33.27 0.57 -11.01
CA VAL A 488 33.01 -0.64 -11.80
C VAL A 488 34.04 -1.70 -11.43
N LEU A 489 33.59 -2.79 -10.83
CA LEU A 489 34.42 -3.90 -10.34
C LEU A 489 34.51 -5.04 -11.37
N ASP A 490 35.70 -5.63 -11.51
CA ASP A 490 35.91 -6.91 -12.17
C ASP A 490 35.64 -8.05 -11.18
N THR A 491 34.37 -8.40 -11.05
CA THR A 491 33.95 -9.43 -10.09
C THR A 491 34.51 -10.82 -10.40
N ASP A 492 34.78 -11.12 -11.68
CA ASP A 492 35.34 -12.43 -12.06
C ASP A 492 36.76 -12.62 -11.51
N LYS A 493 37.61 -11.59 -11.58
CA LYS A 493 38.95 -11.61 -10.96
C LYS A 493 38.88 -11.55 -9.43
N MET A 494 37.86 -10.91 -8.87
CA MET A 494 37.73 -10.82 -7.41
C MET A 494 37.30 -12.15 -6.78
N ILE A 495 36.45 -12.92 -7.47
CA ILE A 495 36.01 -14.25 -7.02
C ILE A 495 37.20 -15.24 -6.96
N GLU A 496 38.20 -15.11 -7.83
CA GLU A 496 39.42 -15.95 -7.81
C GLU A 496 40.23 -15.82 -6.52
N ASN A 497 40.12 -14.68 -5.81
CA ASN A 497 40.84 -14.44 -4.57
C ASN A 497 40.14 -15.02 -3.31
N ASN A 498 39.05 -15.77 -3.48
CA ASN A 498 38.35 -16.51 -2.42
C ASN A 498 37.98 -15.69 -1.17
N LYS A 499 37.54 -14.43 -1.33
CA LYS A 499 37.05 -13.64 -0.20
C LYS A 499 35.60 -13.96 0.14
N PHE A 500 35.39 -14.44 1.36
CA PHE A 500 34.06 -14.74 1.89
C PHE A 500 33.12 -13.52 1.89
N SER A 501 33.60 -12.35 2.33
CA SER A 501 32.77 -11.14 2.45
C SER A 501 32.16 -10.72 1.11
N LEU A 502 32.95 -10.73 0.04
CA LEU A 502 32.48 -10.42 -1.30
C LEU A 502 31.51 -11.48 -1.82
N ALA A 503 31.84 -12.77 -1.66
CA ALA A 503 30.97 -13.86 -2.11
C ALA A 503 29.60 -13.80 -1.42
N SER A 504 29.58 -13.54 -0.11
CA SER A 504 28.35 -13.33 0.66
C SER A 504 27.58 -12.10 0.17
N ASN A 505 28.25 -10.96 -0.02
CA ASN A 505 27.60 -9.74 -0.52
C ASN A 505 27.02 -9.92 -1.92
N ILE A 506 27.73 -10.58 -2.84
CA ILE A 506 27.21 -10.91 -4.17
C ILE A 506 25.92 -11.73 -4.03
N LEU A 507 25.90 -12.75 -3.17
CA LEU A 507 24.75 -13.64 -3.05
C LEU A 507 23.53 -12.97 -2.41
N TYR A 508 23.73 -12.07 -1.45
CA TYR A 508 22.64 -11.39 -0.75
C TYR A 508 22.16 -10.09 -1.41
N LYS A 509 23.04 -9.37 -2.10
CA LYS A 509 22.75 -8.02 -2.63
C LYS A 509 22.59 -7.97 -4.15
N SER A 510 22.56 -9.12 -4.84
CA SER A 510 22.47 -9.15 -6.31
C SER A 510 21.13 -9.63 -6.86
N LEU A 511 20.84 -9.18 -8.08
CA LEU A 511 19.81 -9.75 -8.95
C LEU A 511 20.47 -10.65 -9.99
N PHE A 512 19.95 -11.86 -10.17
CA PHE A 512 20.56 -12.89 -11.01
C PHE A 512 19.80 -13.08 -12.33
N SER A 513 20.53 -13.22 -13.43
CA SER A 513 19.97 -13.66 -14.72
C SER A 513 19.40 -15.08 -14.64
N PRO A 514 18.50 -15.48 -15.56
CA PRO A 514 17.99 -16.85 -15.62
C PRO A 514 19.09 -17.93 -15.67
N GLU A 515 20.18 -17.66 -16.39
CA GLU A 515 21.34 -18.54 -16.49
C GLU A 515 22.07 -18.68 -15.14
N ALA A 516 22.28 -17.56 -14.43
CA ALA A 516 22.86 -17.56 -13.10
C ALA A 516 21.98 -18.31 -12.08
N VAL A 517 20.66 -18.08 -12.09
CA VAL A 517 19.71 -18.80 -11.24
C VAL A 517 19.77 -20.31 -11.50
N LYS A 518 19.84 -20.73 -12.75
CA LYS A 518 19.98 -22.14 -13.11
C LYS A 518 21.27 -22.73 -12.53
N LYS A 519 22.38 -21.98 -12.62
CA LYS A 519 23.67 -22.44 -12.10
C LYS A 519 23.66 -22.59 -10.58
N ILE A 520 23.06 -21.64 -9.86
CA ILE A 520 22.87 -21.73 -8.40
C ILE A 520 21.99 -22.94 -8.05
N ASN A 521 20.92 -23.20 -8.83
CA ASN A 521 20.05 -24.37 -8.62
C ASN A 521 20.81 -25.69 -8.69
N GLU A 522 21.75 -25.82 -9.64
CA GLU A 522 22.60 -27.01 -9.77
C GLU A 522 23.46 -27.26 -8.51
N MET A 523 23.77 -26.21 -7.76
CA MET A 523 24.56 -26.28 -6.53
C MET A 523 23.73 -26.63 -5.27
N THR A 524 22.40 -26.54 -5.33
CA THR A 524 21.51 -26.81 -4.18
C THR A 524 21.66 -28.24 -3.64
N ILE A 525 21.82 -29.22 -4.54
CA ILE A 525 22.00 -30.63 -4.20
C ILE A 525 23.36 -30.90 -3.54
N PRO A 526 24.51 -30.59 -4.19
CA PRO A 526 25.82 -30.91 -3.61
C PRO A 526 26.11 -30.14 -2.32
N LEU A 527 25.59 -28.92 -2.16
CA LEU A 527 25.80 -28.08 -0.98
C LEU A 527 24.66 -28.19 0.06
N ASN A 528 23.62 -28.97 -0.23
CA ASN A 528 22.47 -29.22 0.66
C ASN A 528 21.83 -27.92 1.22
N PHE A 529 21.46 -27.00 0.32
CA PHE A 529 20.67 -25.81 0.65
C PHE A 529 19.45 -25.72 -0.25
N SER A 530 18.56 -24.79 0.05
CA SER A 530 17.40 -24.48 -0.80
C SER A 530 17.38 -23.02 -1.17
N MET A 531 16.78 -22.72 -2.32
CA MET A 531 16.70 -21.38 -2.85
C MET A 531 15.26 -21.04 -3.22
N ASN A 532 14.86 -19.82 -2.90
CA ASN A 532 13.60 -19.24 -3.29
C ASN A 532 13.85 -18.04 -4.21
N PRO A 533 13.73 -18.20 -5.55
CA PRO A 533 13.88 -17.08 -6.47
C PRO A 533 12.65 -16.16 -6.40
N VAL A 534 12.88 -14.92 -5.97
CA VAL A 534 11.87 -13.86 -5.88
C VAL A 534 11.79 -13.11 -7.21
N ASP A 535 10.58 -13.02 -7.76
CA ASP A 535 10.29 -12.20 -8.95
C ASP A 535 10.10 -10.74 -8.55
N VAL A 536 11.21 -10.00 -8.45
CA VAL A 536 11.19 -8.59 -8.05
C VAL A 536 10.47 -7.70 -9.06
N TYR A 537 10.52 -8.04 -10.36
CA TYR A 537 9.77 -7.30 -11.38
C TYR A 537 8.26 -7.46 -11.20
N GLN A 538 7.77 -8.66 -10.84
CA GLN A 538 6.36 -8.86 -10.54
C GLN A 538 5.92 -8.04 -9.32
N ILE A 539 6.74 -7.96 -8.27
CA ILE A 539 6.47 -7.13 -7.09
C ILE A 539 6.36 -5.66 -7.51
N VAL A 540 7.34 -5.15 -8.26
CA VAL A 540 7.34 -3.79 -8.81
C VAL A 540 6.11 -3.52 -9.67
N LYS A 541 5.73 -4.47 -10.54
CA LYS A 541 4.54 -4.34 -11.41
C LYS A 541 3.25 -4.29 -10.60
N LEU A 542 3.11 -5.13 -9.57
CA LEU A 542 1.95 -5.12 -8.67
C LEU A 542 1.90 -3.79 -7.89
N LYS A 543 3.06 -3.27 -7.46
CA LYS A 543 3.17 -1.95 -6.84
C LYS A 543 2.70 -0.84 -7.78
N ILE A 544 3.16 -0.82 -9.04
CA ILE A 544 2.66 0.12 -10.06
C ILE A 544 1.13 0.00 -10.21
N GLN A 545 0.61 -1.20 -10.39
CA GLN A 545 -0.83 -1.43 -10.57
C GLN A 545 -1.65 -0.96 -9.37
N SER A 546 -1.20 -1.27 -8.15
CA SER A 546 -1.80 -0.79 -6.90
C SER A 546 -1.82 0.74 -6.85
N LEU A 547 -0.73 1.39 -7.21
CA LEU A 547 -0.62 2.85 -7.22
C LEU A 547 -1.54 3.48 -8.29
N GLU A 548 -1.61 2.91 -9.49
CA GLU A 548 -2.54 3.33 -10.56
C GLU A 548 -4.00 3.17 -10.14
N HIS A 549 -4.36 2.02 -9.54
CA HIS A 549 -5.68 1.77 -9.00
C HIS A 549 -6.05 2.79 -7.92
N GLN A 550 -5.12 3.10 -7.01
CA GLN A 550 -5.32 4.10 -5.97
C GLN A 550 -5.59 5.50 -6.55
N ILE A 551 -4.85 5.92 -7.58
CA ILE A 551 -5.10 7.17 -8.30
C ILE A 551 -6.51 7.18 -8.90
N LEU A 552 -6.87 6.12 -9.63
CA LEU A 552 -8.15 6.02 -10.32
C LEU A 552 -9.32 6.04 -9.32
N LEU A 553 -9.23 5.25 -8.25
CA LEU A 553 -10.24 5.19 -7.20
C LEU A 553 -10.40 6.54 -6.50
N SER A 554 -9.29 7.24 -6.23
CA SER A 554 -9.33 8.58 -5.64
C SER A 554 -10.06 9.57 -6.54
N GLN A 555 -9.80 9.56 -7.86
CA GLN A 555 -10.48 10.42 -8.83
C GLN A 555 -11.99 10.11 -8.93
N ILE A 556 -12.38 8.83 -8.95
CA ILE A 556 -13.79 8.43 -8.96
C ILE A 556 -14.47 8.90 -7.68
N LEU A 557 -13.86 8.66 -6.52
CA LEU A 557 -14.45 9.04 -5.24
C LEU A 557 -14.64 10.54 -5.13
N GLN A 558 -13.64 11.31 -5.58
CA GLN A 558 -13.71 12.76 -5.58
C GLN A 558 -14.92 13.27 -6.38
N LYS A 559 -15.21 12.67 -7.54
CA LYS A 559 -16.43 12.96 -8.33
C LYS A 559 -17.71 12.58 -7.58
N ILE A 560 -17.72 11.46 -6.85
CA ILE A 560 -18.85 11.04 -6.01
C ILE A 560 -19.10 12.05 -4.88
N ILE A 561 -18.05 12.46 -4.17
CA ILE A 561 -18.13 13.45 -3.08
C ILE A 561 -18.71 14.76 -3.61
N TYR A 562 -18.22 15.27 -4.75
CA TYR A 562 -18.75 16.49 -5.38
C TYR A 562 -20.22 16.36 -5.76
N SER A 563 -20.60 15.22 -6.34
CA SER A 563 -21.99 14.93 -6.69
C SER A 563 -22.88 14.96 -5.44
N ILE A 564 -22.38 14.43 -4.31
CA ILE A 564 -23.13 14.40 -3.06
C ILE A 564 -23.24 15.80 -2.44
N VAL A 565 -22.18 16.62 -2.49
CA VAL A 565 -22.27 18.03 -2.10
C VAL A 565 -23.36 18.75 -2.88
N PHE A 566 -23.43 18.56 -4.21
CA PHE A 566 -24.50 19.15 -5.04
C PHE A 566 -25.88 18.65 -4.65
N ILE A 567 -26.04 17.34 -4.39
CA ILE A 567 -27.31 16.78 -3.92
C ILE A 567 -27.69 17.36 -2.55
N LEU A 568 -26.74 17.54 -1.63
CA LEU A 568 -27.00 18.13 -0.31
C LEU A 568 -27.45 19.58 -0.42
N ILE A 569 -26.80 20.38 -1.26
CA ILE A 569 -27.21 21.77 -1.55
C ILE A 569 -28.63 21.79 -2.11
N TYR A 570 -28.91 20.95 -3.12
CA TYR A 570 -30.24 20.86 -3.72
C TYR A 570 -31.32 20.49 -2.69
N GLN A 571 -31.06 19.48 -1.88
CA GLN A 571 -32.01 19.03 -0.85
C GLN A 571 -32.19 20.06 0.26
N TYR A 572 -31.14 20.76 0.66
CA TYR A 572 -31.21 21.86 1.63
C TYR A 572 -32.17 22.94 1.14
N VAL A 573 -31.99 23.41 -0.10
CA VAL A 573 -32.83 24.44 -0.71
C VAL A 573 -34.28 23.96 -0.81
N GLN A 574 -34.49 22.74 -1.28
CA GLN A 574 -35.84 22.19 -1.44
C GLN A 574 -36.59 22.09 -0.11
N LEU A 575 -35.95 21.56 0.95
CA LEU A 575 -36.58 21.44 2.27
C LEU A 575 -36.82 22.82 2.91
N TYR A 576 -35.86 23.73 2.76
CA TYR A 576 -35.97 25.10 3.28
C TYR A 576 -37.15 25.86 2.67
N ILE A 577 -37.34 25.73 1.35
CA ILE A 577 -38.47 26.34 0.64
C ILE A 577 -39.79 25.69 1.02
N ALA A 578 -39.84 24.35 1.09
CA ALA A 578 -41.05 23.62 1.49
C ALA A 578 -41.52 23.99 2.91
N LEU A 579 -40.61 24.20 3.86
CA LEU A 579 -41.01 24.60 5.23
C LEU A 579 -41.55 26.04 5.29
N LYS A 580 -41.11 26.93 4.40
CA LYS A 580 -41.56 28.33 4.33
C LYS A 580 -42.62 28.59 3.27
N GLN A 581 -43.20 27.54 2.69
CA GLN A 581 -44.13 27.64 1.57
C GLN A 581 -45.31 28.60 1.84
N ASN A 582 -45.94 28.53 3.02
CA ASN A 582 -47.03 29.43 3.39
C ASN A 582 -46.61 30.90 3.49
N GLU A 583 -45.41 31.18 3.98
CA GLU A 583 -44.88 32.55 4.09
C GLU A 583 -44.52 33.09 2.70
N TYR A 584 -43.94 32.25 1.84
CA TYR A 584 -43.55 32.63 0.48
C TYR A 584 -44.74 32.87 -0.43
N VAL A 585 -45.76 32.02 -0.40
CA VAL A 585 -46.99 32.23 -1.18
C VAL A 585 -47.66 33.56 -0.80
N LYS A 586 -47.76 33.88 0.50
CA LYS A 586 -48.29 35.17 0.97
C LYS A 586 -47.48 36.37 0.44
N LYS A 587 -46.15 36.30 0.53
CA LYS A 587 -45.26 37.37 0.02
C LYS A 587 -45.35 37.54 -1.50
N ILE A 588 -45.48 36.45 -2.25
CA ILE A 588 -45.64 36.47 -3.71
C ILE A 588 -46.97 37.14 -4.10
N ILE A 589 -48.07 36.84 -3.38
CA ILE A 589 -49.38 37.51 -3.60
C ILE A 589 -49.29 39.01 -3.29
N LEU A 590 -48.49 39.41 -2.30
CA LEU A 590 -48.23 40.81 -1.96
C LEU A 590 -47.28 41.53 -2.96
N GLY A 591 -46.95 40.91 -4.10
CA GLY A 591 -46.19 41.53 -5.18
C GLY A 591 -44.66 41.44 -5.06
N LEU A 592 -44.13 40.69 -4.07
CA LEU A 592 -42.68 40.48 -3.96
C LEU A 592 -42.19 39.48 -5.01
N SER A 593 -41.05 39.79 -5.64
CA SER A 593 -40.45 38.90 -6.65
C SER A 593 -39.94 37.60 -6.03
N LYS A 594 -40.16 36.49 -6.75
CA LYS A 594 -39.72 35.14 -6.33
C LYS A 594 -38.21 35.09 -6.07
N THR A 595 -37.44 35.79 -6.90
CA THR A 595 -35.98 35.88 -6.81
C THR A 595 -35.53 36.63 -5.55
N TYR A 596 -36.15 37.76 -5.23
CA TYR A 596 -35.83 38.53 -4.03
C TYR A 596 -36.13 37.76 -2.74
N ILE A 597 -37.27 37.05 -2.70
CA ILE A 597 -37.64 36.19 -1.56
C ILE A 597 -36.61 35.05 -1.38
N ALA A 598 -36.20 34.42 -2.49
CA ALA A 598 -35.21 33.35 -2.46
C ALA A 598 -33.85 33.83 -1.94
N ILE A 599 -33.32 34.90 -2.53
CA ILE A 599 -32.01 35.47 -2.18
C ILE A 599 -32.00 35.95 -0.72
N SER A 600 -33.03 36.68 -0.29
CA SER A 600 -33.12 37.18 1.09
C SER A 600 -33.18 36.05 2.12
N SER A 601 -33.74 34.91 1.76
CA SER A 601 -33.95 33.80 2.69
C SER A 601 -32.75 32.85 2.77
N LEU A 602 -32.03 32.66 1.67
CA LEU A 602 -30.84 31.81 1.57
C LEU A 602 -29.52 32.59 1.71
N LYS A 603 -29.55 33.90 1.96
CA LYS A 603 -28.33 34.74 2.05
C LYS A 603 -27.27 34.20 3.01
N TYR A 604 -27.68 33.67 4.16
CA TYR A 604 -26.75 33.11 5.16
C TYR A 604 -26.12 31.80 4.66
N PHE A 605 -26.89 30.97 3.97
CA PHE A 605 -26.38 29.75 3.35
C PHE A 605 -25.34 30.07 2.26
N MET A 606 -25.68 31.03 1.38
CA MET A 606 -24.77 31.51 0.33
C MET A 606 -23.48 32.09 0.90
N MET A 607 -23.58 32.94 1.92
CA MET A 607 -22.43 33.54 2.58
C MET A 607 -21.54 32.48 3.24
N THR A 608 -22.12 31.54 3.98
CA THR A 608 -21.32 30.51 4.65
C THR A 608 -20.63 29.57 3.67
N ILE A 609 -21.33 29.08 2.64
CA ILE A 609 -20.71 28.21 1.63
C ILE A 609 -19.58 28.94 0.90
N THR A 610 -19.80 30.19 0.49
CA THR A 610 -18.77 30.99 -0.17
C THR A 610 -17.56 31.19 0.73
N MET A 611 -17.78 31.51 2.01
CA MET A 611 -16.71 31.71 2.99
C MET A 611 -15.93 30.42 3.26
N VAL A 612 -16.62 29.28 3.38
CA VAL A 612 -15.94 27.99 3.60
C VAL A 612 -15.13 27.59 2.37
N ILE A 613 -15.65 27.74 1.16
CA ILE A 613 -14.90 27.44 -0.07
C ILE A 613 -13.66 28.33 -0.19
N LEU A 614 -13.79 29.64 0.06
CA LEU A 614 -12.66 30.56 0.03
C LEU A 614 -11.61 30.22 1.10
N PHE A 615 -12.06 29.91 2.32
CA PHE A 615 -11.17 29.50 3.40
C PHE A 615 -10.44 28.19 3.08
N THR A 616 -11.15 27.18 2.57
CA THR A 616 -10.54 25.91 2.14
C THR A 616 -9.59 26.13 0.97
N PHE A 617 -9.92 27.02 0.02
CA PHE A 617 -9.02 27.39 -1.07
C PHE A 617 -7.73 28.05 -0.56
N LEU A 618 -7.84 29.01 0.37
CA LEU A 618 -6.67 29.66 0.98
C LEU A 618 -5.78 28.67 1.75
N MET A 619 -6.38 27.68 2.40
CA MET A 619 -5.65 26.64 3.13
C MET A 619 -4.97 25.62 2.21
N THR A 620 -5.58 25.25 1.09
CA THR A 620 -5.15 24.11 0.26
C THR A 620 -4.47 24.52 -1.06
N GLY A 621 -4.66 25.77 -1.50
CA GLY A 621 -4.16 26.29 -2.78
C GLY A 621 -4.84 25.71 -4.03
N GLN A 622 -5.90 24.90 -3.88
CA GLN A 622 -6.46 24.10 -4.99
C GLN A 622 -7.51 24.86 -5.80
N ILE A 623 -7.18 25.24 -7.04
CA ILE A 623 -8.07 25.98 -7.95
C ILE A 623 -9.38 25.22 -8.25
N GLU A 624 -9.38 23.88 -8.27
CA GLU A 624 -10.63 23.13 -8.53
C GLU A 624 -11.73 23.38 -7.50
N LEU A 625 -11.39 23.74 -6.26
CA LEU A 625 -12.37 24.15 -5.25
C LEU A 625 -13.17 25.37 -5.68
N LEU A 626 -12.56 26.30 -6.43
CA LEU A 626 -13.26 27.48 -6.96
C LEU A 626 -14.25 27.09 -8.06
N TYR A 627 -13.88 26.15 -8.94
CA TYR A 627 -14.81 25.62 -9.95
C TYR A 627 -15.99 24.88 -9.30
N ILE A 628 -15.74 24.11 -8.25
CA ILE A 628 -16.79 23.45 -7.46
C ILE A 628 -17.68 24.48 -6.76
N GLY A 629 -17.11 25.59 -6.29
CA GLY A 629 -17.87 26.69 -5.72
C GLY A 629 -18.80 27.36 -6.72
N LEU A 630 -18.31 27.64 -7.93
CA LEU A 630 -19.14 28.16 -9.02
C LEU A 630 -20.25 27.18 -9.40
N ALA A 631 -19.93 25.89 -9.53
CA ALA A 631 -20.93 24.84 -9.78
C ALA A 631 -21.96 24.74 -8.65
N SER A 632 -21.55 24.87 -7.39
CA SER A 632 -22.43 24.87 -6.22
C SER A 632 -23.42 26.04 -6.24
N ILE A 633 -22.96 27.23 -6.64
CA ILE A 633 -23.82 28.42 -6.83
C ILE A 633 -24.84 28.17 -7.95
N LEU A 634 -24.40 27.56 -9.06
CA LEU A 634 -25.28 27.22 -10.18
C LEU A 634 -26.35 26.20 -9.76
N VAL A 635 -25.96 25.14 -9.05
CA VAL A 635 -26.88 24.14 -8.48
C VAL A 635 -27.89 24.81 -7.56
N LEU A 636 -27.46 25.74 -6.71
CA LEU A 636 -28.36 26.49 -5.84
C LEU A 636 -29.39 27.31 -6.65
N MET A 637 -28.96 28.02 -7.70
CA MET A 637 -29.86 28.80 -8.56
C MET A 637 -30.90 27.91 -9.27
N LEU A 638 -30.47 26.74 -9.77
CA LEU A 638 -31.37 25.74 -10.36
C LEU A 638 -32.36 25.19 -9.33
N SER A 639 -31.87 24.88 -8.13
CA SER A 639 -32.68 24.33 -7.02
C SER A 639 -33.77 25.30 -6.58
N ILE A 640 -33.43 26.59 -6.49
CA ILE A 640 -34.37 27.68 -6.22
C ILE A 640 -35.44 27.70 -7.31
N THR A 641 -35.02 27.74 -8.58
CA THR A 641 -35.94 27.86 -9.73
C THR A 641 -36.93 26.69 -9.77
N MET A 642 -36.45 25.45 -9.63
CA MET A 642 -37.30 24.26 -9.59
C MET A 642 -38.26 24.26 -8.40
N SER A 643 -37.78 24.66 -7.21
CA SER A 643 -38.62 24.68 -6.01
C SER A 643 -39.72 25.73 -6.10
N PHE A 644 -39.44 26.92 -6.64
CA PHE A 644 -40.47 27.95 -6.87
C PHE A 644 -41.43 27.59 -8.00
N ARG A 645 -41.00 26.81 -9.01
CA ARG A 645 -41.90 26.25 -10.03
C ARG A 645 -42.89 25.27 -9.41
N LYS A 646 -42.41 24.32 -8.59
CA LYS A 646 -43.27 23.40 -7.83
C LYS A 646 -44.24 24.15 -6.92
N LEU A 647 -43.76 25.18 -6.22
CA LEU A 647 -44.61 26.04 -5.38
C LEU A 647 -45.75 26.66 -6.21
N SER A 648 -45.46 27.18 -7.41
CA SER A 648 -46.47 27.83 -8.26
C SER A 648 -47.54 26.88 -8.78
N GLU A 649 -47.20 25.62 -9.01
CA GLU A 649 -48.15 24.60 -9.42
C GLU A 649 -49.14 24.24 -8.29
N SER A 650 -48.80 24.53 -7.03
CA SER A 650 -49.61 24.20 -5.84
C SER A 650 -50.21 25.38 -5.06
N TYR A 651 -50.10 26.63 -5.56
CA TYR A 651 -50.55 27.83 -4.82
C TYR A 651 -51.96 27.75 -4.26
N THR A 652 -52.92 27.26 -5.05
CA THR A 652 -54.32 27.16 -4.66
C THR A 652 -54.58 26.12 -3.58
N LYS A 653 -53.80 25.03 -3.54
CA LYS A 653 -53.89 24.00 -2.49
C LYS A 653 -53.25 24.47 -1.19
N ILE A 654 -52.08 25.12 -1.29
CA ILE A 654 -51.35 25.70 -0.14
C ILE A 654 -52.20 26.78 0.56
N LEU A 655 -52.89 27.64 -0.19
CA LEU A 655 -53.76 28.70 0.36
C LEU A 655 -55.01 28.17 1.05
N LYS A 656 -55.57 27.06 0.56
CA LYS A 656 -56.74 26.40 1.15
C LYS A 656 -56.39 25.55 2.39
N GLY A 657 -55.10 25.28 2.62
CA GLY A 657 -54.64 24.41 3.69
C GLY A 657 -54.73 22.91 3.37
N ASP A 658 -54.93 22.56 2.10
CA ASP A 658 -55.26 21.20 1.63
C ASP A 658 -54.04 20.33 1.29
N GLU A 659 -52.82 20.65 1.73
CA GLU A 659 -51.65 19.84 1.37
C GLU A 659 -51.24 18.80 2.44
N THR A 660 -51.31 17.55 1.99
CA THR A 660 -50.74 16.29 2.49
C THR A 660 -49.25 16.31 2.75
#